data_AF-A0A9W7DP16-F1
#
_entry.id   AF-A0A9W7DP16-F1
#
_cell.length_a   1.000
_cell.length_b   1.000
_cell.length_c   1.000
_cell.angle_alpha   90.00
_cell.angle_beta   90.00
_cell.angle_gamma   90.00
#
_symmetry.space_group_name_H-M   'P 1'
#
loop_
_entity.id
_entity.type
_entity.pdbx_description
1 polymer ?
#
loop_
_entity_poly.entity_id
_entity_poly.type
_entity_poly.pdbx_seq_one_letter_code
_entity_poly.pdbx_strand_id
1 'polypeptide(L)'
;MKFLALSSLVALASADVYMHNPRGSNDRNCERNANRNNGNRLFDSQNNAAGGYACPRAVGDESFQDEDGVARFGGRGTPQDKKMYYYEGSILPIEWTNQHGCGPNSKVNCEIIIQYMCEDTADPEVDNFWPWSNNKWGPSSDSAVTGEVKVGEQAFRSTIDIASPRDGIPRDSQDAATDTIPKNAEAAVPNTKENRRFGMHENFDYYDRCEHTERNKGLYTADQRMRRSDQRATRQNPNGNRNGLECPEERDHYPWWHPTPWIDVAVLTNEAPSKYPCTDITPILVGGQETGRYACKASDKAVADNAPESEYVSARCAYYLANSMNKHKKGYCDAKRDLSVQVKYDSNEWKQNRWPNNKEACEAVTNGAGEQIAEWIEISHADNFQNNEIDYPICGQTSFSRVNHLGNADDDANVDSSNYFEANNKVYLPQSNNANRFVWTIPDIPTPNNEATYFSAGMEKAYQSCTLRLRYNISTSDFAQWPEDAMELGHPWAKQMVNATHNAKKGQDDSRTPLVQDPYIYTGAGDAASKGSQFVSLAANTNQYGRTFQDRSYKFAIKKRPTATAAANDVTDEPKMEAIGANAKIFNVNVRGKRGNIVQTYPSVEYDFVPNRLAVDKNSDYVHFQWTGSDYNPRRGCNNGEGGPPDPNDFVSAANANKNSRADRSNLIFMNTMAENVPMDMLGITSKDEEDGMSFANKVLKSKEALAGETGVPCGDSDDCYEHVMRLAYLNQQSDGGSLMLRGNKNCLTEEELDAIKNKNERENHPLNCAKLNAKPFPYFDGGVMKAQKGGKFAYFSSRNNNFSNRDQTGILCVRGDGETCENDESGVLQDENQHISTATIRSKSYCNDEASDYTMGNNFGAASCIELDETLLLTETQASTQADNDKIGDGNEEPCDTIIFFFQQATLEEKIGLAIALLFVGMGSAWGGYYAYNRYQANANKGKRFAGNKNWKGAKATEMI
;
A
#
# COMPACT_ATOMS: atom_id res chain seq x y z
N MET A 1 14.03 -31.29 38.33
CA MET A 1 14.56 -30.44 37.23
C MET A 1 13.40 -30.19 36.28
N LYS A 2 13.12 -28.93 35.93
CA LYS A 2 12.14 -28.54 34.89
C LYS A 2 12.94 -27.87 33.77
N PHE A 3 12.88 -28.37 32.55
CA PHE A 3 13.28 -27.62 31.34
C PHE A 3 12.71 -28.30 30.08
N LEU A 4 12.41 -27.49 29.07
CA LEU A 4 12.16 -27.86 27.66
C LEU A 4 10.98 -28.82 27.38
N ALA A 5 9.77 -28.25 27.21
CA ALA A 5 8.77 -28.66 26.20
C ALA A 5 7.50 -27.77 26.26
N LEU A 6 7.60 -26.46 26.05
CA LEU A 6 6.43 -25.61 25.74
C LEU A 6 6.84 -24.30 25.05
N SER A 7 7.39 -24.40 23.85
CA SER A 7 7.85 -23.25 23.05
C SER A 7 7.81 -23.58 21.56
N SER A 8 6.64 -23.97 21.08
CA SER A 8 6.32 -24.21 19.66
C SER A 8 4.80 -24.06 19.50
N LEU A 9 4.35 -23.45 18.40
CA LEU A 9 2.92 -23.17 18.10
C LEU A 9 2.27 -22.02 18.90
N VAL A 10 2.86 -20.83 18.83
CA VAL A 10 2.06 -19.60 18.65
C VAL A 10 2.58 -18.89 17.41
N ALA A 11 2.05 -19.27 16.26
CA ALA A 11 2.17 -18.46 15.04
C ALA A 11 1.14 -17.33 15.17
N LEU A 12 1.54 -16.20 15.76
CA LEU A 12 0.74 -14.98 15.71
C LEU A 12 0.67 -14.52 14.26
N ALA A 13 -0.54 -14.41 13.73
CA ALA A 13 -0.79 -13.67 12.49
C ALA A 13 -0.71 -12.16 12.80
N SER A 14 0.52 -11.63 12.90
CA SER A 14 0.76 -10.19 13.01
C SER A 14 0.54 -9.56 11.65
N ALA A 15 -0.63 -8.94 11.37
CA ALA A 15 -0.91 -8.36 10.06
C ALA A 15 -2.17 -7.49 9.97
N ASP A 16 -2.09 -6.20 10.25
CA ASP A 16 -3.32 -5.50 10.66
C ASP A 16 -3.78 -4.32 9.82
N VAL A 17 -2.99 -3.89 8.83
CA VAL A 17 -3.43 -2.98 7.75
C VAL A 17 -2.64 -3.26 6.46
N TYR A 18 -3.28 -3.02 5.32
CA TYR A 18 -2.80 -3.38 3.99
C TYR A 18 -3.15 -2.31 2.93
N MET A 19 -2.33 -1.28 2.69
CA MET A 19 -2.56 -0.28 1.62
C MET A 19 -2.47 -0.91 0.22
N HIS A 20 -3.55 -0.81 -0.57
CA HIS A 20 -3.73 -1.45 -1.87
C HIS A 20 -3.46 -0.52 -3.05
N ASN A 21 -3.97 0.72 -2.99
CA ASN A 21 -3.61 1.80 -3.90
C ASN A 21 -3.19 3.05 -3.09
N PRO A 22 -2.11 3.77 -3.46
CA PRO A 22 -1.02 3.28 -4.30
C PRO A 22 -0.39 1.98 -3.77
N ARG A 23 0.43 1.31 -4.60
CA ARG A 23 1.01 0.00 -4.27
C ARG A 23 2.13 0.10 -3.24
N GLY A 24 1.73 0.18 -1.97
CA GLY A 24 2.54 0.21 -0.78
C GLY A 24 3.54 -0.94 -0.54
N SER A 25 4.70 -0.68 0.09
CA SER A 25 5.61 -1.74 0.57
C SER A 25 5.55 -1.94 2.09
N ASN A 26 5.60 -3.20 2.52
CA ASN A 26 5.54 -3.59 3.94
C ASN A 26 6.96 -3.85 4.45
N ASP A 27 7.75 -2.78 4.65
CA ASP A 27 9.17 -2.82 5.06
C ASP A 27 10.10 -3.61 4.09
N ARG A 28 9.50 -4.22 3.05
CA ARG A 28 10.17 -4.91 1.96
C ARG A 28 10.76 -3.93 0.97
N ASN A 29 11.96 -4.26 0.53
CA ASN A 29 12.57 -3.57 -0.59
C ASN A 29 12.08 -4.18 -1.91
N CYS A 30 12.89 -4.04 -2.96
CA CYS A 30 12.88 -4.88 -4.16
C CYS A 30 13.40 -6.31 -3.83
N GLU A 31 12.99 -6.86 -2.68
CA GLU A 31 13.31 -8.22 -2.22
C GLU A 31 12.71 -9.23 -3.20
N ARG A 32 13.54 -10.14 -3.72
CA ARG A 32 13.13 -11.24 -4.61
C ARG A 32 12.44 -12.41 -3.87
N ASN A 33 11.77 -12.14 -2.74
CA ASN A 33 11.19 -13.14 -1.86
C ASN A 33 9.74 -12.80 -1.50
N ALA A 34 8.90 -13.84 -1.40
CA ALA A 34 7.47 -13.71 -1.08
C ALA A 34 7.23 -13.09 0.30
N ASN A 35 8.14 -13.35 1.23
CA ASN A 35 8.14 -12.87 2.60
C ASN A 35 9.29 -11.87 2.79
N ARG A 36 9.03 -10.80 3.54
CA ARG A 36 10.05 -9.93 4.16
C ARG A 36 11.01 -10.77 4.99
N ASN A 37 12.30 -10.73 4.68
CA ASN A 37 13.30 -11.56 5.36
C ASN A 37 13.93 -10.86 6.57
N ASN A 38 13.91 -9.53 6.60
CA ASN A 38 14.39 -8.70 7.71
C ASN A 38 13.28 -7.74 8.12
N GLY A 39 12.74 -7.91 9.33
CA GLY A 39 11.66 -7.06 9.85
C GLY A 39 12.11 -5.76 10.53
N ASN A 40 13.43 -5.50 10.54
CA ASN A 40 14.05 -4.33 11.13
C ASN A 40 14.68 -3.43 10.03
N ARG A 41 14.24 -3.54 8.76
CA ARG A 41 15.00 -3.01 7.62
C ARG A 41 14.91 -1.48 7.52
N LEU A 42 13.70 -0.96 7.39
CA LEU A 42 13.36 0.46 7.27
C LEU A 42 12.53 0.97 8.45
N PHE A 43 11.50 0.20 8.83
CA PHE A 43 10.48 0.58 9.80
C PHE A 43 9.77 -0.66 10.35
N ASP A 44 9.36 -0.66 11.62
CA ASP A 44 8.62 -1.79 12.18
C ASP A 44 7.14 -1.70 11.83
N SER A 45 6.78 -2.44 10.78
CA SER A 45 5.40 -2.50 10.29
C SER A 45 4.41 -3.23 11.19
N GLN A 46 4.88 -4.03 12.16
CA GLN A 46 4.07 -5.02 12.90
C GLN A 46 3.22 -5.95 11.99
N ASN A 47 3.58 -6.10 10.71
CA ASN A 47 2.74 -6.72 9.67
C ASN A 47 3.35 -8.03 9.09
N ASN A 48 2.51 -8.86 8.45
CA ASN A 48 2.85 -10.22 8.00
C ASN A 48 3.86 -10.10 6.86
N ALA A 49 4.95 -10.86 6.94
CA ALA A 49 6.03 -10.82 5.95
C ALA A 49 5.55 -10.96 4.49
N ALA A 50 4.45 -11.67 4.23
CA ALA A 50 3.84 -11.83 2.90
C ALA A 50 3.05 -10.59 2.40
N GLY A 51 2.65 -9.69 3.30
CA GLY A 51 1.91 -8.46 2.99
C GLY A 51 2.76 -7.40 2.29
N GLY A 52 2.10 -6.42 1.68
CA GLY A 52 2.73 -5.38 0.86
C GLY A 52 3.13 -5.85 -0.54
N TYR A 53 3.52 -4.88 -1.35
CA TYR A 53 4.11 -5.06 -2.67
C TYR A 53 5.61 -4.72 -2.55
N ALA A 54 6.48 -5.54 -3.15
CA ALA A 54 7.88 -5.14 -3.30
C ALA A 54 7.99 -3.91 -4.21
N CYS A 55 9.09 -3.15 -4.15
CA CYS A 55 9.30 -2.14 -5.20
C CYS A 55 9.42 -2.81 -6.59
N PRO A 56 8.95 -2.13 -7.65
CA PRO A 56 9.26 -2.53 -9.03
C PRO A 56 10.75 -2.79 -9.19
N ARG A 57 11.11 -3.87 -9.88
CA ARG A 57 12.50 -4.20 -10.16
C ARG A 57 12.63 -4.55 -11.61
N ALA A 58 13.50 -3.84 -12.32
CA ALA A 58 13.71 -4.13 -13.72
C ALA A 58 14.33 -5.52 -13.92
N VAL A 59 14.07 -6.12 -15.08
CA VAL A 59 14.60 -7.44 -15.41
C VAL A 59 16.11 -7.32 -15.67
N GLY A 60 16.93 -8.06 -14.93
CA GLY A 60 18.40 -7.98 -14.98
C GLY A 60 19.06 -7.38 -13.74
N ASP A 61 20.10 -6.56 -13.95
CA ASP A 61 20.82 -5.78 -12.93
C ASP A 61 21.24 -4.39 -13.45
N GLU A 62 21.79 -3.54 -12.57
CA GLU A 62 22.20 -2.16 -12.88
C GLU A 62 23.18 -2.05 -14.08
N SER A 63 23.92 -3.09 -14.45
CA SER A 63 24.81 -3.06 -15.62
C SER A 63 24.06 -3.20 -16.96
N PHE A 64 22.84 -3.74 -16.92
CA PHE A 64 21.93 -3.79 -18.06
C PHE A 64 20.93 -2.62 -18.05
N GLN A 65 20.47 -2.19 -16.86
CA GLN A 65 19.39 -1.19 -16.71
C GLN A 65 19.56 -0.38 -15.42
N ASP A 66 19.77 0.94 -15.53
CA ASP A 66 19.85 1.85 -14.37
C ASP A 66 18.49 1.94 -13.66
N GLU A 67 18.41 1.50 -12.40
CA GLU A 67 17.15 1.45 -11.64
C GLU A 67 16.73 2.84 -11.08
N ASP A 68 17.62 3.85 -11.10
CA ASP A 68 17.42 5.15 -10.42
C ASP A 68 16.54 6.17 -11.16
N GLY A 69 15.39 5.71 -11.61
CA GLY A 69 14.30 6.59 -12.04
C GLY A 69 14.41 7.13 -13.46
N VAL A 70 15.55 7.03 -14.14
CA VAL A 70 15.67 7.31 -15.58
C VAL A 70 16.46 6.20 -16.25
N ALA A 71 15.84 5.43 -17.16
CA ALA A 71 16.65 4.61 -18.06
C ALA A 71 17.11 5.45 -19.26
N ARG A 72 18.33 5.17 -19.73
CA ARG A 72 18.89 5.75 -20.97
C ARG A 72 19.15 4.64 -21.97
N PHE A 73 18.54 4.74 -23.15
CA PHE A 73 18.61 3.67 -24.15
C PHE A 73 19.40 4.03 -25.41
N GLY A 74 20.09 3.01 -25.93
CA GLY A 74 20.88 3.09 -27.16
C GLY A 74 22.15 3.94 -27.02
N GLY A 75 23.04 3.84 -28.01
CA GLY A 75 24.26 4.67 -28.11
C GLY A 75 24.02 6.17 -28.33
N ARG A 76 22.80 6.66 -28.08
CA ARG A 76 22.38 8.07 -28.13
C ARG A 76 21.51 8.51 -26.93
N GLY A 77 21.18 7.61 -26.00
CA GLY A 77 20.75 7.97 -24.64
C GLY A 77 19.39 8.63 -24.50
N THR A 78 18.34 8.14 -25.17
CA THR A 78 16.95 8.60 -24.91
C THR A 78 16.59 8.32 -23.44
N PRO A 79 16.27 9.35 -22.62
CA PRO A 79 15.86 9.18 -21.24
C PRO A 79 14.38 8.79 -21.16
N GLN A 80 14.03 7.88 -20.25
CA GLN A 80 12.64 7.61 -19.88
C GLN A 80 12.52 7.57 -18.35
N ASP A 81 11.66 8.43 -17.78
CA ASP A 81 11.30 8.41 -16.37
C ASP A 81 10.63 7.07 -15.99
N LYS A 82 10.95 6.56 -14.79
CA LYS A 82 10.46 5.29 -14.23
C LYS A 82 9.70 5.44 -12.90
N LYS A 83 9.57 6.68 -12.42
CA LYS A 83 8.96 6.98 -11.11
C LYS A 83 7.50 7.35 -11.33
N MET A 84 6.62 6.72 -10.57
CA MET A 84 5.22 7.13 -10.52
C MET A 84 5.13 8.58 -10.05
N TYR A 85 4.31 9.38 -10.72
CA TYR A 85 4.12 10.79 -10.38
C TYR A 85 2.65 11.18 -10.46
N TYR A 86 2.29 12.27 -9.80
CA TYR A 86 0.93 12.83 -9.87
C TYR A 86 1.00 14.34 -10.09
N TYR A 87 0.03 14.90 -10.82
CA TYR A 87 -0.05 16.34 -11.04
C TYR A 87 -0.69 17.06 -9.86
N GLU A 88 -0.31 18.33 -9.65
CA GLU A 88 -0.97 19.28 -8.73
C GLU A 88 -2.50 19.31 -8.93
N GLY A 89 -3.24 19.17 -7.83
CA GLY A 89 -4.70 19.11 -7.82
C GLY A 89 -5.31 17.87 -8.52
N SER A 90 -4.51 16.86 -8.88
CA SER A 90 -5.03 15.58 -9.37
C SER A 90 -5.58 14.72 -8.24
N ILE A 91 -6.39 13.72 -8.60
CA ILE A 91 -7.31 13.03 -7.70
C ILE A 91 -6.86 11.58 -7.60
N LEU A 92 -6.50 11.13 -6.39
CA LEU A 92 -5.91 9.82 -6.13
C LEU A 92 -6.73 9.06 -5.06
N PRO A 93 -7.45 7.98 -5.43
CA PRO A 93 -8.05 7.08 -4.46
C PRO A 93 -6.99 6.26 -3.73
N ILE A 94 -6.74 6.59 -2.46
CA ILE A 94 -5.98 5.75 -1.54
C ILE A 94 -6.91 4.63 -1.06
N GLU A 95 -6.47 3.37 -1.10
CA GLU A 95 -7.25 2.23 -0.64
C GLU A 95 -6.45 1.34 0.32
N TRP A 96 -7.12 0.75 1.31
CA TRP A 96 -6.51 -0.21 2.25
C TRP A 96 -7.55 -1.18 2.83
N THR A 97 -7.11 -2.34 3.29
CA THR A 97 -7.90 -3.20 4.20
C THR A 97 -7.23 -3.26 5.57
N ASN A 98 -7.95 -3.61 6.63
CA ASN A 98 -7.42 -3.75 7.98
C ASN A 98 -7.99 -4.98 8.68
N GLN A 99 -7.12 -5.78 9.30
CA GLN A 99 -7.47 -7.07 9.91
C GLN A 99 -8.08 -6.91 11.31
N HIS A 100 -7.66 -5.90 12.08
CA HIS A 100 -8.42 -5.53 13.28
C HIS A 100 -9.69 -4.80 12.85
N GLY A 101 -10.77 -5.05 13.58
CA GLY A 101 -12.06 -4.39 13.35
C GLY A 101 -12.01 -2.92 13.73
N CYS A 102 -12.81 -2.11 13.07
CA CYS A 102 -12.85 -0.66 13.22
C CYS A 102 -14.27 -0.15 13.00
N GLY A 103 -14.73 0.82 13.79
CA GLY A 103 -16.06 1.44 13.64
C GLY A 103 -16.99 1.29 14.87
N PRO A 104 -18.29 1.63 14.74
CA PRO A 104 -19.10 2.16 15.85
C PRO A 104 -19.54 1.17 16.95
N ASN A 105 -19.45 -0.14 16.72
CA ASN A 105 -19.77 -1.19 17.72
C ASN A 105 -18.57 -2.11 18.02
N SER A 106 -17.36 -1.65 17.69
CA SER A 106 -16.12 -2.39 17.92
C SER A 106 -15.66 -2.24 19.37
N LYS A 107 -15.06 -3.29 19.95
CA LYS A 107 -14.28 -3.18 21.21
C LYS A 107 -12.96 -2.40 21.02
N VAL A 108 -12.66 -2.08 19.77
CA VAL A 108 -11.46 -1.42 19.29
C VAL A 108 -11.86 -0.05 18.74
N ASN A 109 -11.37 1.01 19.39
CA ASN A 109 -11.30 2.34 18.80
C ASN A 109 -10.16 2.38 17.79
N CYS A 110 -10.31 3.19 16.74
CA CYS A 110 -9.39 3.21 15.63
C CYS A 110 -9.19 4.59 15.02
N GLU A 111 -7.96 4.82 14.59
CA GLU A 111 -7.56 5.97 13.78
C GLU A 111 -6.71 5.51 12.58
N ILE A 112 -7.08 5.95 11.38
CA ILE A 112 -6.26 5.86 10.17
C ILE A 112 -5.65 7.24 9.93
N ILE A 113 -4.34 7.35 10.08
CA ILE A 113 -3.58 8.58 9.86
C ILE A 113 -2.84 8.44 8.53
N ILE A 114 -3.21 9.29 7.57
CA ILE A 114 -2.57 9.40 6.25
C ILE A 114 -1.66 10.62 6.27
N GLN A 115 -0.40 10.44 5.90
CA GLN A 115 0.64 11.46 5.96
C GLN A 115 1.55 11.38 4.74
N TYR A 116 2.15 12.49 4.32
CA TYR A 116 3.22 12.48 3.32
C TYR A 116 4.44 13.29 3.80
N MET A 117 5.58 13.05 3.17
CA MET A 117 6.84 13.75 3.42
C MET A 117 7.55 13.89 2.07
N CYS A 118 8.12 15.04 1.75
CA CYS A 118 8.95 15.26 0.56
C CYS A 118 10.35 15.76 0.99
N GLU A 119 11.25 16.04 0.06
CA GLU A 119 12.64 16.43 0.39
C GLU A 119 12.70 17.73 1.21
N ASP A 120 11.77 18.65 0.97
CA ASP A 120 11.62 19.96 1.64
C ASP A 120 11.49 19.86 3.17
N THR A 121 10.80 18.82 3.62
CA THR A 121 10.47 18.50 5.00
C THR A 121 11.38 17.42 5.57
N ALA A 122 11.96 16.57 4.71
CA ALA A 122 12.88 15.50 5.07
C ALA A 122 14.34 15.96 5.23
N ASP A 123 14.99 16.52 4.20
CA ASP A 123 16.39 17.00 4.30
C ASP A 123 16.58 18.43 3.79
N PRO A 124 16.19 19.42 4.60
CA PRO A 124 16.38 20.80 4.22
C PRO A 124 17.81 21.38 4.34
N GLU A 125 18.32 21.88 3.21
CA GLU A 125 19.31 22.98 3.02
C GLU A 125 18.94 24.33 3.69
N VAL A 126 17.96 24.42 4.61
CA VAL A 126 17.72 25.68 5.34
C VAL A 126 18.75 25.79 6.46
N ASP A 127 19.39 26.95 6.52
CA ASP A 127 20.44 27.28 7.49
C ASP A 127 20.02 27.28 8.97
N ASN A 128 18.74 27.04 9.27
CA ASN A 128 18.17 26.93 10.61
C ASN A 128 17.04 25.87 10.67
N PHE A 129 17.02 24.85 9.80
CA PHE A 129 15.96 23.85 9.88
C PHE A 129 16.04 23.02 11.17
N TRP A 130 14.88 22.50 11.54
CA TRP A 130 14.65 21.73 12.75
C TRP A 130 14.85 20.21 12.49
N PRO A 131 15.65 19.47 13.27
CA PRO A 131 16.56 19.95 14.31
C PRO A 131 17.87 20.44 13.69
N TRP A 132 18.62 21.21 14.45
CA TRP A 132 19.97 21.56 14.06
C TRP A 132 20.89 20.33 14.16
N SER A 133 21.53 19.99 13.04
CA SER A 133 22.40 18.82 12.91
C SER A 133 23.86 19.16 12.62
N ASN A 134 24.72 18.13 12.69
CA ASN A 134 26.14 18.23 12.37
C ASN A 134 26.34 18.66 10.90
N ASN A 135 27.33 19.52 10.67
CA ASN A 135 27.68 20.10 9.36
C ASN A 135 26.65 21.04 8.73
N LYS A 136 25.40 21.15 9.24
CA LYS A 136 24.48 22.19 8.75
C LYS A 136 24.96 23.58 9.17
N TRP A 137 25.09 23.90 10.46
CA TRP A 137 25.64 25.20 10.89
C TRP A 137 26.62 25.17 12.07
N GLY A 138 27.63 26.04 11.97
CA GLY A 138 28.38 26.61 13.10
C GLY A 138 28.07 28.11 13.23
N PRO A 139 28.64 28.85 14.21
CA PRO A 139 28.28 30.25 14.43
C PRO A 139 28.55 31.12 13.19
N SER A 140 27.55 31.90 12.77
CA SER A 140 27.65 32.80 11.61
C SER A 140 28.74 33.84 11.84
N SER A 141 29.85 33.73 11.13
CA SER A 141 31.00 34.60 11.36
C SER A 141 30.87 35.94 10.63
N ASP A 142 30.39 36.97 11.33
CA ASP A 142 30.89 38.35 11.14
C ASP A 142 32.33 38.46 11.74
N SER A 143 33.18 37.47 11.41
CA SER A 143 34.48 37.26 12.02
C SER A 143 35.43 36.58 11.02
N ALA A 144 36.23 37.39 10.34
CA ALA A 144 37.16 36.95 9.30
C ALA A 144 38.41 36.25 9.87
N VAL A 145 38.23 35.16 10.61
CA VAL A 145 39.32 34.37 11.21
C VAL A 145 39.11 32.89 10.87
N THR A 146 40.11 32.32 10.16
CA THR A 146 40.23 30.89 9.80
C THR A 146 39.10 30.25 8.97
N GLY A 147 38.92 30.72 7.74
CA GLY A 147 39.11 29.89 6.54
C GLY A 147 38.12 28.75 6.19
N GLU A 148 37.20 28.35 7.06
CA GLU A 148 36.19 27.32 6.76
C GLU A 148 34.77 27.89 6.93
N VAL A 149 34.19 28.34 5.82
CA VAL A 149 32.76 28.66 5.73
C VAL A 149 32.03 27.39 5.31
N LYS A 150 31.33 26.74 6.26
CA LYS A 150 30.28 25.77 5.93
C LYS A 150 28.93 26.44 6.07
N VAL A 151 28.48 27.00 4.95
CA VAL A 151 27.04 27.18 4.63
C VAL A 151 26.41 25.78 4.61
N GLY A 152 25.10 25.65 4.87
CA GLY A 152 24.46 24.35 5.09
C GLY A 152 24.59 23.36 3.94
N GLU A 153 25.63 22.52 3.96
CA GLU A 153 25.79 21.45 2.98
C GLU A 153 24.64 20.43 3.15
N GLN A 154 23.85 20.23 2.10
CA GLN A 154 22.83 19.18 2.05
C GLN A 154 23.47 17.83 2.39
N ALA A 155 23.01 17.19 3.48
CA ALA A 155 23.68 16.03 4.04
C ALA A 155 23.21 14.71 3.39
N PHE A 156 21.95 14.63 2.95
CA PHE A 156 21.31 13.38 2.51
C PHE A 156 20.83 13.43 1.05
N ARG A 157 21.23 14.46 0.30
CA ARG A 157 21.03 14.55 -1.16
C ARG A 157 22.32 14.21 -1.93
N SER A 158 22.18 13.47 -3.03
CA SER A 158 23.11 13.51 -4.17
C SER A 158 22.55 14.47 -5.23
N THR A 159 23.42 15.08 -6.03
CA THR A 159 23.02 16.07 -7.07
C THR A 159 21.98 15.56 -8.08
N ILE A 160 21.73 14.25 -8.10
CA ILE A 160 20.72 13.56 -8.91
C ILE A 160 19.77 12.71 -8.04
N ASP A 161 20.28 12.05 -6.98
CA ASP A 161 19.55 11.07 -6.18
C ASP A 161 19.17 11.65 -4.81
N ILE A 162 17.86 11.68 -4.52
CA ILE A 162 17.32 12.16 -3.25
C ILE A 162 17.30 11.00 -2.24
N ALA A 163 17.46 11.29 -0.93
CA ALA A 163 17.35 10.36 0.20
C ALA A 163 16.12 9.45 0.08
N SER A 164 16.24 8.35 -0.65
CA SER A 164 15.09 7.62 -1.20
C SER A 164 14.28 7.02 -0.06
N PRO A 165 13.12 7.59 0.31
CA PRO A 165 12.32 6.96 1.31
C PRO A 165 11.67 5.75 0.66
N ARG A 166 11.61 4.65 1.42
CA ARG A 166 11.15 3.32 1.00
C ARG A 166 12.07 2.56 0.02
N ASP A 167 12.34 3.09 -1.17
CA ASP A 167 12.87 2.28 -2.27
C ASP A 167 14.40 2.30 -2.30
N GLY A 168 15.02 1.23 -1.78
CA GLY A 168 16.47 1.04 -1.83
C GLY A 168 16.87 0.20 -3.04
N ILE A 169 17.74 0.71 -3.90
CA ILE A 169 18.03 0.06 -5.19
C ILE A 169 19.05 -1.09 -5.05
N PRO A 170 18.66 -2.36 -5.24
CA PRO A 170 19.56 -3.49 -5.01
C PRO A 170 20.77 -3.39 -5.93
N ARG A 171 21.98 -3.52 -5.37
CA ARG A 171 23.23 -3.27 -6.11
C ARG A 171 23.32 -4.07 -7.41
N ASP A 172 22.90 -5.33 -7.39
CA ASP A 172 22.97 -6.21 -8.54
C ASP A 172 21.93 -7.33 -8.43
N SER A 173 21.91 -8.24 -9.40
CA SER A 173 20.98 -9.37 -9.45
C SER A 173 21.03 -10.29 -8.22
N GLN A 174 22.16 -10.33 -7.50
CA GLN A 174 22.41 -11.15 -6.30
C GLN A 174 22.10 -10.42 -4.99
N ASP A 175 22.02 -9.09 -5.00
CA ASP A 175 21.60 -8.33 -3.82
C ASP A 175 20.15 -8.70 -3.45
N ALA A 176 20.02 -9.37 -2.30
CA ALA A 176 18.75 -9.79 -1.73
C ALA A 176 17.88 -8.60 -1.27
N ALA A 177 18.45 -7.40 -1.16
CA ALA A 177 17.79 -6.16 -0.78
C ALA A 177 17.23 -6.14 0.65
N THR A 178 17.81 -6.96 1.55
CA THR A 178 17.33 -7.23 2.92
C THR A 178 18.00 -6.39 4.01
N ASP A 179 19.08 -5.68 3.71
CA ASP A 179 19.97 -5.13 4.74
C ASP A 179 19.37 -3.88 5.40
N THR A 180 19.39 -3.82 6.74
CA THR A 180 19.09 -2.60 7.50
C THR A 180 20.20 -1.58 7.27
N ILE A 181 19.84 -0.32 7.00
CA ILE A 181 20.82 0.76 6.81
C ILE A 181 21.80 0.88 8.00
N PRO A 182 23.11 1.09 7.75
CA PRO A 182 24.06 1.47 8.79
C PRO A 182 23.63 2.73 9.54
N LYS A 183 23.87 2.79 10.85
CA LYS A 183 23.62 4.01 11.65
C LYS A 183 24.84 4.94 11.52
N ASN A 184 24.99 5.60 10.38
CA ASN A 184 25.94 6.70 10.18
C ASN A 184 25.45 7.64 9.05
N ALA A 185 26.00 8.84 8.98
CA ALA A 185 25.60 9.84 7.99
C ALA A 185 26.04 9.45 6.58
N GLU A 186 27.20 8.80 6.44
CA GLU A 186 27.79 8.44 5.15
C GLU A 186 26.91 7.45 4.36
N ALA A 187 26.29 6.48 5.03
CA ALA A 187 25.36 5.54 4.42
C ALA A 187 23.98 6.17 4.13
N ALA A 188 23.65 7.26 4.82
CA ALA A 188 22.43 8.03 4.59
C ALA A 188 22.53 9.00 3.40
N VAL A 189 23.68 9.10 2.73
CA VAL A 189 23.82 9.87 1.48
C VAL A 189 23.66 8.92 0.28
N PRO A 190 22.59 8.99 -0.52
CA PRO A 190 22.32 8.08 -1.65
C PRO A 190 23.16 8.41 -2.89
N ASN A 191 24.40 8.86 -2.72
CA ASN A 191 25.30 9.28 -3.79
C ASN A 191 26.11 8.15 -4.45
N THR A 192 25.94 6.92 -3.97
CA THR A 192 26.60 5.73 -4.52
C THR A 192 25.65 4.53 -4.52
N LYS A 193 25.88 3.61 -5.47
CA LYS A 193 25.26 2.27 -5.55
C LYS A 193 25.20 1.52 -4.20
N GLU A 194 26.22 1.62 -3.35
CA GLU A 194 26.20 0.94 -2.04
C GLU A 194 25.27 1.62 -1.04
N ASN A 195 25.12 2.95 -1.08
CA ASN A 195 24.23 3.67 -0.17
C ASN A 195 22.77 3.67 -0.64
N ARG A 196 22.55 3.81 -1.97
CA ARG A 196 21.21 3.78 -2.58
C ARG A 196 20.45 2.49 -2.28
N ARG A 197 21.15 1.37 -2.03
CA ARG A 197 20.54 0.05 -1.79
C ARG A 197 19.65 -0.05 -0.57
N PHE A 198 19.86 0.78 0.45
CA PHE A 198 19.18 0.61 1.72
C PHE A 198 17.75 1.14 1.68
N GLY A 199 17.56 2.33 1.11
CA GLY A 199 16.34 3.13 1.31
C GLY A 199 16.24 3.64 2.76
N MET A 200 15.47 4.70 3.00
CA MET A 200 15.40 5.36 4.32
C MET A 200 14.01 5.87 4.65
N HIS A 201 13.25 5.19 5.51
CA HIS A 201 11.90 5.66 5.83
C HIS A 201 11.87 7.09 6.39
N GLU A 202 12.87 7.44 7.20
CA GLU A 202 13.12 8.77 7.76
C GLU A 202 14.62 9.09 7.62
N ASN A 203 15.01 10.36 7.69
CA ASN A 203 16.42 10.75 7.54
C ASN A 203 17.27 10.37 8.78
N PHE A 204 18.60 10.50 8.66
CA PHE A 204 19.51 10.18 9.75
C PHE A 204 19.39 11.14 10.95
N ASP A 205 19.28 12.45 10.72
CA ASP A 205 19.25 13.47 11.79
C ASP A 205 18.03 13.36 12.71
N TYR A 206 16.87 13.03 12.13
CA TYR A 206 15.61 12.79 12.81
C TYR A 206 15.72 11.58 13.73
N TYR A 207 16.30 10.48 13.22
CA TYR A 207 16.58 9.28 13.99
C TYR A 207 17.64 9.51 15.07
N ASP A 208 18.73 10.22 14.77
CA ASP A 208 19.80 10.45 15.73
C ASP A 208 19.33 11.35 16.88
N ARG A 209 18.50 12.36 16.60
CA ARG A 209 17.78 13.11 17.64
C ARG A 209 16.85 12.20 18.44
N CYS A 210 16.07 11.32 17.79
CA CYS A 210 15.19 10.36 18.48
C CYS A 210 15.97 9.41 19.40
N GLU A 211 17.17 8.98 19.01
CA GLU A 211 18.07 8.15 19.82
C GLU A 211 18.65 8.89 21.04
N HIS A 212 18.95 10.19 20.93
CA HIS A 212 19.57 10.96 22.01
C HIS A 212 18.57 11.75 22.89
N THR A 213 17.34 11.96 22.42
CA THR A 213 16.27 12.65 23.16
C THR A 213 15.61 11.73 24.18
N GLU A 214 15.29 12.27 25.34
CA GLU A 214 14.60 11.52 26.39
C GLU A 214 13.15 11.21 25.97
N ARG A 215 12.68 9.99 26.20
CA ARG A 215 11.28 9.57 25.97
C ARG A 215 10.32 10.36 26.85
N ASN A 216 9.08 10.53 26.39
CA ASN A 216 8.03 11.11 27.20
C ASN A 216 7.66 10.16 28.36
N LYS A 217 8.15 10.51 29.56
CA LYS A 217 7.89 9.77 30.81
C LYS A 217 6.46 9.92 31.33
N GLY A 218 5.63 10.78 30.73
CA GLY A 218 4.20 10.91 31.02
C GLY A 218 3.32 9.84 30.38
N LEU A 219 3.84 9.07 29.42
CA LEU A 219 3.08 8.07 28.66
C LEU A 219 2.65 6.84 29.49
N TYR A 220 1.45 6.33 29.19
CA TYR A 220 1.00 5.04 29.69
C TYR A 220 1.76 3.88 29.02
N THR A 221 2.40 3.03 29.82
CA THR A 221 3.12 1.83 29.38
C THR A 221 2.54 0.54 29.97
N ALA A 222 1.38 0.61 30.63
CA ALA A 222 0.81 -0.49 31.39
C ALA A 222 1.83 -1.10 32.38
N ASP A 223 2.10 -2.39 32.29
CA ASP A 223 3.11 -3.13 33.04
C ASP A 223 4.45 -3.32 32.30
N GLN A 224 4.57 -2.79 31.07
CA GLN A 224 5.77 -2.96 30.25
C GLN A 224 6.98 -2.22 30.85
N ARG A 225 8.06 -2.97 31.08
CA ARG A 225 9.31 -2.43 31.63
C ARG A 225 10.17 -1.84 30.53
N MET A 226 10.12 -0.52 30.38
CA MET A 226 11.04 0.25 29.54
C MET A 226 12.49 -0.04 29.93
N ARG A 227 13.34 -0.39 28.96
CA ARG A 227 14.77 -0.69 29.17
C ARG A 227 15.71 0.43 28.72
N ARG A 228 15.18 1.46 28.06
CA ARG A 228 15.91 2.70 27.71
C ARG A 228 15.17 3.92 28.26
N SER A 229 15.88 5.04 28.32
CA SER A 229 15.32 6.35 28.63
C SER A 229 15.09 7.21 27.39
N ASP A 230 15.58 6.79 26.21
CA ASP A 230 15.43 7.52 24.95
C ASP A 230 14.17 7.14 24.15
N GLN A 231 13.78 7.97 23.18
CA GLN A 231 12.52 7.87 22.41
C GLN A 231 12.37 6.58 21.59
N ARG A 232 13.37 5.69 21.55
CA ARG A 232 13.19 4.36 20.96
C ARG A 232 12.41 3.40 21.87
N ALA A 233 12.36 3.66 23.18
CA ALA A 233 11.63 2.83 24.13
C ALA A 233 10.16 3.25 24.24
N THR A 234 9.28 2.55 23.51
CA THR A 234 7.83 2.68 23.64
C THR A 234 7.21 1.47 24.34
N ARG A 235 5.90 1.49 24.56
CA ARG A 235 5.17 0.32 25.08
C ARG A 235 5.28 -0.89 24.14
N GLN A 236 5.25 -0.67 22.83
CA GLN A 236 5.40 -1.73 21.82
C GLN A 236 6.85 -2.18 21.66
N ASN A 237 7.81 -1.24 21.76
CA ASN A 237 9.25 -1.47 21.63
C ASN A 237 10.00 -1.19 22.94
N PRO A 238 9.76 -1.93 24.04
CA PRO A 238 10.33 -1.62 25.36
C PRO A 238 11.85 -1.77 25.44
N ASN A 239 12.46 -2.44 24.46
CA ASN A 239 13.91 -2.60 24.32
C ASN A 239 14.57 -1.47 23.51
N GLY A 240 13.80 -0.71 22.72
CA GLY A 240 14.32 0.21 21.71
C GLY A 240 15.16 -0.49 20.65
N ASN A 241 14.66 -1.60 20.11
CA ASN A 241 15.21 -2.23 18.92
C ASN A 241 15.11 -1.24 17.74
N ARG A 242 16.16 -1.13 16.91
CA ARG A 242 16.17 -0.24 15.74
C ARG A 242 15.54 -0.93 14.53
N ASN A 243 14.66 -0.21 13.84
CA ASN A 243 14.12 -0.59 12.54
C ASN A 243 14.49 0.53 11.57
N GLY A 244 15.42 0.26 10.64
CA GLY A 244 16.00 1.31 9.78
C GLY A 244 16.46 2.55 10.52
N LEU A 245 15.79 3.67 10.23
CA LEU A 245 15.93 4.98 10.86
C LEU A 245 14.57 5.50 11.40
N GLU A 246 13.61 4.62 11.64
CA GLU A 246 12.30 4.99 12.22
C GLU A 246 12.44 5.47 13.68
N CYS A 247 11.74 6.56 14.05
CA CYS A 247 11.54 6.98 15.43
C CYS A 247 10.29 6.32 16.07
N PRO A 248 10.44 5.34 16.98
CA PRO A 248 9.31 4.55 17.48
C PRO A 248 8.27 5.36 18.27
N GLU A 249 8.67 6.39 19.01
CA GLU A 249 7.73 7.21 19.81
C GLU A 249 6.86 8.12 18.91
N GLU A 250 7.38 8.61 17.78
CA GLU A 250 6.55 9.37 16.81
C GLU A 250 5.55 8.48 16.09
N ARG A 251 6.00 7.28 15.69
CA ARG A 251 5.14 6.26 15.11
C ARG A 251 3.99 5.91 16.05
N ASP A 252 4.30 5.53 17.30
CA ASP A 252 3.35 4.97 18.27
C ASP A 252 2.35 5.98 18.85
N HIS A 253 2.55 7.28 18.65
CA HIS A 253 1.74 8.33 19.28
C HIS A 253 1.33 9.44 18.29
N TYR A 254 0.01 9.59 18.13
CA TYR A 254 -0.60 10.68 17.36
C TYR A 254 -1.73 11.36 18.18
N PRO A 255 -1.84 12.69 18.19
CA PRO A 255 -0.91 13.67 17.62
C PRO A 255 0.48 13.63 18.25
N TRP A 256 1.49 13.88 17.43
CA TRP A 256 2.87 13.98 17.91
C TRP A 256 3.10 15.34 18.58
N TRP A 257 3.80 15.38 19.72
CA TRP A 257 4.03 16.61 20.50
C TRP A 257 5.35 17.31 20.20
N HIS A 258 6.33 16.58 19.67
CA HIS A 258 7.46 17.19 18.97
C HIS A 258 7.08 17.45 17.52
N PRO A 259 7.91 18.21 16.78
CA PRO A 259 7.70 18.31 15.35
C PRO A 259 8.12 17.00 14.65
N THR A 260 7.76 16.88 13.37
CA THR A 260 7.91 15.69 12.53
C THR A 260 8.12 16.12 11.07
N PRO A 261 8.87 15.40 10.22
CA PRO A 261 8.94 15.71 8.79
C PRO A 261 7.66 15.32 8.04
N TRP A 262 6.75 14.58 8.68
CA TRP A 262 5.50 14.13 8.09
C TRP A 262 4.43 15.23 8.14
N ILE A 263 3.87 15.59 6.99
CA ILE A 263 2.70 16.46 6.81
C ILE A 263 1.45 15.59 6.90
N ASP A 264 0.46 16.00 7.71
CA ASP A 264 -0.80 15.29 7.86
C ASP A 264 -1.73 15.54 6.65
N VAL A 265 -2.21 14.47 6.01
CA VAL A 265 -3.22 14.53 4.93
C VAL A 265 -4.62 14.37 5.54
N ALA A 266 -4.81 13.29 6.31
CA ALA A 266 -6.10 12.95 6.88
C ALA A 266 -5.99 12.13 8.15
N VAL A 267 -7.01 12.25 9.01
CA VAL A 267 -7.19 11.48 10.23
C VAL A 267 -8.62 10.93 10.25
N LEU A 268 -8.77 9.66 9.87
CA LEU A 268 -10.08 9.01 9.82
C LEU A 268 -10.28 8.19 11.09
N THR A 269 -11.37 8.41 11.82
CA THR A 269 -11.58 7.81 13.16
C THR A 269 -13.02 7.33 13.34
N ASN A 270 -13.24 6.34 14.21
CA ASN A 270 -14.59 5.85 14.49
C ASN A 270 -15.46 6.82 15.32
N GLU A 271 -14.87 7.88 15.90
CA GLU A 271 -15.54 8.89 16.73
C GLU A 271 -15.71 10.27 16.03
N ALA A 272 -15.67 10.29 14.69
CA ALA A 272 -15.90 11.48 13.86
C ALA A 272 -17.35 11.55 13.32
N PRO A 273 -17.81 12.73 12.83
CA PRO A 273 -19.18 12.90 12.34
C PRO A 273 -19.43 12.04 11.09
N SER A 274 -20.62 11.44 10.99
CA SER A 274 -20.88 10.34 10.05
C SER A 274 -21.16 10.76 8.61
N LYS A 275 -21.19 12.06 8.30
CA LYS A 275 -21.67 12.56 7.00
C LYS A 275 -20.81 13.66 6.39
N TYR A 276 -20.21 14.53 7.21
CA TYR A 276 -19.35 15.61 6.73
C TYR A 276 -17.99 15.60 7.45
N PRO A 277 -16.86 15.61 6.70
CA PRO A 277 -15.55 15.71 7.29
C PRO A 277 -15.29 17.14 7.82
N CYS A 278 -14.51 17.22 8.89
CA CYS A 278 -14.01 18.44 9.52
C CYS A 278 -12.66 18.84 8.92
N THR A 279 -12.52 20.12 8.54
CA THR A 279 -11.30 20.65 7.88
C THR A 279 -10.85 22.01 8.43
N ASP A 280 -11.57 22.57 9.41
CA ASP A 280 -11.24 23.82 10.09
C ASP A 280 -11.94 23.84 11.47
N ILE A 281 -11.42 24.64 12.39
CA ILE A 281 -11.84 24.66 13.80
C ILE A 281 -12.18 26.07 14.30
N THR A 282 -13.05 26.15 15.30
CA THR A 282 -13.38 27.36 16.07
C THR A 282 -13.10 27.16 17.56
N PRO A 283 -12.61 28.19 18.28
CA PRO A 283 -12.63 28.18 19.74
C PRO A 283 -14.07 28.08 20.27
N ILE A 284 -14.31 27.21 21.25
CA ILE A 284 -15.59 27.11 21.95
C ILE A 284 -15.64 28.17 23.04
N LEU A 285 -16.67 29.02 22.99
CA LEU A 285 -16.91 30.08 23.96
C LEU A 285 -18.03 29.70 24.94
N VAL A 286 -17.80 29.83 26.25
CA VAL A 286 -18.83 29.71 27.29
C VAL A 286 -18.93 31.03 28.04
N GLY A 287 -20.12 31.64 28.04
CA GLY A 287 -20.33 32.97 28.63
C GLY A 287 -19.52 34.08 27.96
N GLY A 288 -19.05 33.87 26.72
CA GLY A 288 -18.17 34.79 26.00
C GLY A 288 -16.67 34.65 26.32
N GLN A 289 -16.27 33.66 27.14
CA GLN A 289 -14.85 33.33 27.37
C GLN A 289 -14.45 32.05 26.63
N GLU A 290 -13.25 32.04 26.05
CA GLU A 290 -12.66 30.83 25.47
C GLU A 290 -12.47 29.74 26.53
N THR A 291 -12.90 28.53 26.20
CA THR A 291 -12.83 27.37 27.10
C THR A 291 -11.51 26.60 26.99
N GLY A 292 -10.62 26.99 26.06
CA GLY A 292 -9.46 26.19 25.65
C GLY A 292 -9.82 24.95 24.83
N ARG A 293 -11.10 24.73 24.51
CA ARG A 293 -11.58 23.68 23.62
C ARG A 293 -11.92 24.24 22.25
N TYR A 294 -11.89 23.37 21.25
CA TYR A 294 -12.22 23.70 19.86
C TYR A 294 -13.41 22.86 19.39
N ALA A 295 -14.23 23.43 18.51
CA ALA A 295 -15.26 22.73 17.73
C ALA A 295 -14.83 22.69 16.26
N CYS A 296 -15.37 21.74 15.51
CA CYS A 296 -15.23 21.73 14.06
C CYS A 296 -16.19 22.73 13.42
N LYS A 297 -15.71 23.51 12.44
CA LYS A 297 -16.61 24.27 11.56
C LYS A 297 -17.34 23.31 10.61
N ALA A 298 -18.54 23.70 10.21
CA ALA A 298 -19.20 23.10 9.06
C ALA A 298 -18.25 23.19 7.85
N SER A 299 -18.03 22.06 7.16
CA SER A 299 -17.41 22.08 5.84
C SER A 299 -18.29 22.87 4.88
N ASP A 300 -17.72 23.38 3.80
CA ASP A 300 -18.48 24.20 2.84
C ASP A 300 -19.68 23.44 2.24
N LYS A 301 -19.57 22.11 2.12
CA LYS A 301 -20.71 21.23 1.80
C LYS A 301 -21.76 21.24 2.91
N ALA A 302 -21.37 21.04 4.18
CA ALA A 302 -22.29 21.10 5.31
C ALA A 302 -23.00 22.47 5.42
N VAL A 303 -22.32 23.57 5.07
CA VAL A 303 -22.91 24.92 4.97
C VAL A 303 -23.91 24.99 3.81
N ALA A 304 -23.54 24.53 2.61
CA ALA A 304 -24.41 24.54 1.44
C ALA A 304 -25.67 23.67 1.63
N ASP A 305 -25.51 22.50 2.24
CA ASP A 305 -26.57 21.54 2.55
C ASP A 305 -27.45 21.98 3.74
N ASN A 306 -27.07 23.04 4.47
CA ASN A 306 -27.69 23.47 5.75
C ASN A 306 -27.75 22.33 6.79
N ALA A 307 -26.65 21.57 6.90
CA ALA A 307 -26.55 20.43 7.81
C ALA A 307 -26.75 20.81 9.29
N PRO A 308 -27.31 19.92 10.12
CA PRO A 308 -27.35 20.11 11.57
C PRO A 308 -25.96 19.95 12.19
N GLU A 309 -25.71 20.66 13.30
CA GLU A 309 -24.42 20.71 13.99
C GLU A 309 -23.88 19.33 14.39
N SER A 310 -24.77 18.38 14.72
CA SER A 310 -24.43 16.99 15.03
C SER A 310 -23.84 16.19 13.86
N GLU A 311 -23.96 16.65 12.62
CA GLU A 311 -23.41 15.97 11.43
C GLU A 311 -22.01 16.47 11.03
N TYR A 312 -21.46 17.50 11.71
CA TYR A 312 -20.12 18.05 11.44
C TYR A 312 -19.29 18.45 12.69
N VAL A 313 -19.86 18.49 13.89
CA VAL A 313 -19.11 18.74 15.14
C VAL A 313 -18.65 17.45 15.79
N SER A 314 -17.35 17.35 16.04
CA SER A 314 -16.72 16.27 16.83
C SER A 314 -15.51 16.85 17.59
N ALA A 315 -15.47 16.64 18.90
CA ALA A 315 -14.33 17.01 19.74
C ALA A 315 -13.07 16.22 19.38
N ARG A 316 -13.23 14.96 18.95
CA ARG A 316 -12.15 14.09 18.44
C ARG A 316 -11.47 14.73 17.23
N CYS A 317 -12.24 15.17 16.24
CA CYS A 317 -11.68 15.85 15.07
C CYS A 317 -11.07 17.21 15.42
N ALA A 318 -11.77 18.04 16.20
CA ALA A 318 -11.27 19.35 16.58
C ALA A 318 -9.93 19.24 17.33
N TYR A 319 -9.76 18.23 18.17
CA TYR A 319 -8.49 17.92 18.84
C TYR A 319 -7.37 17.55 17.87
N TYR A 320 -7.62 16.69 16.88
CA TYR A 320 -6.61 16.32 15.88
C TYR A 320 -6.17 17.52 15.04
N LEU A 321 -7.11 18.34 14.56
CA LEU A 321 -6.77 19.56 13.82
C LEU A 321 -5.98 20.55 14.69
N ALA A 322 -6.43 20.81 15.92
CA ALA A 322 -5.78 21.70 16.88
C ALA A 322 -4.37 21.24 17.31
N ASN A 323 -4.00 19.99 17.02
CA ASN A 323 -2.71 19.40 17.36
C ASN A 323 -1.91 18.93 16.14
N SER A 324 -2.35 19.20 14.91
CA SER A 324 -1.56 18.87 13.71
C SER A 324 -0.40 19.85 13.53
N MET A 325 0.81 19.34 13.25
CA MET A 325 1.97 20.19 12.98
C MET A 325 1.81 21.06 11.74
N ASN A 326 0.90 20.69 10.82
CA ASN A 326 0.61 21.44 9.60
C ASN A 326 0.46 22.95 9.86
N LYS A 327 -0.34 23.30 10.87
CA LYS A 327 -0.64 24.69 11.27
C LYS A 327 -0.21 25.03 12.71
N HIS A 328 -0.06 24.04 13.59
CA HIS A 328 0.25 24.28 15.02
C HIS A 328 1.72 24.02 15.34
N LYS A 329 2.32 24.94 16.10
CA LYS A 329 3.73 24.82 16.48
C LYS A 329 3.95 23.65 17.43
N LYS A 330 5.02 22.92 17.17
CA LYS A 330 5.54 21.86 18.03
C LYS A 330 6.92 22.27 18.52
N GLY A 331 7.23 21.90 19.76
CA GLY A 331 8.44 22.35 20.43
C GLY A 331 9.52 21.27 20.51
N TYR A 332 10.78 21.67 20.46
CA TYR A 332 11.93 20.81 20.66
C TYR A 332 13.08 21.57 21.31
N CYS A 333 14.00 20.82 21.92
CA CYS A 333 15.20 21.39 22.51
C CYS A 333 16.36 21.37 21.50
N ASP A 334 17.10 22.47 21.37
CA ASP A 334 18.35 22.50 20.60
C ASP A 334 19.41 23.40 21.26
N ALA A 335 20.63 23.38 20.73
CA ALA A 335 21.65 24.37 21.08
C ALA A 335 21.12 25.78 20.78
N LYS A 336 21.50 26.77 21.60
CA LYS A 336 21.19 28.17 21.31
C LYS A 336 21.78 28.61 19.97
N ARG A 337 21.00 29.32 19.17
CA ARG A 337 21.37 29.84 17.83
C ARG A 337 22.65 30.67 17.79
N ASP A 338 23.05 31.31 18.89
CA ASP A 338 24.29 32.08 18.99
C ASP A 338 25.54 31.25 19.36
N LEU A 339 25.36 29.95 19.65
CA LEU A 339 26.43 29.02 20.01
C LEU A 339 26.67 27.99 18.91
N SER A 340 27.86 27.38 18.86
CA SER A 340 28.09 26.23 17.98
C SER A 340 27.27 25.03 18.46
N VAL A 341 26.58 24.34 17.53
CA VAL A 341 25.86 23.07 17.82
C VAL A 341 26.72 22.01 18.53
N GLN A 342 28.05 22.11 18.42
CA GLN A 342 29.00 21.29 19.17
C GLN A 342 28.79 21.36 20.69
N VAL A 343 28.28 22.46 21.26
CA VAL A 343 27.97 22.54 22.71
C VAL A 343 26.90 21.54 23.14
N LYS A 344 25.91 21.28 22.27
CA LYS A 344 24.88 20.24 22.47
C LYS A 344 25.51 18.86 22.39
N TYR A 345 26.30 18.57 21.36
CA TYR A 345 26.97 17.27 21.22
C TYR A 345 27.98 16.99 22.34
N ASP A 346 28.63 18.03 22.88
CA ASP A 346 29.55 17.88 23.99
C ASP A 346 28.91 17.80 25.38
N SER A 347 27.62 18.15 25.50
CA SER A 347 26.85 18.09 26.75
C SER A 347 26.75 16.68 27.34
N ASN A 348 26.51 16.61 28.65
CA ASN A 348 26.27 15.31 29.32
C ASN A 348 24.91 14.73 28.94
N GLU A 349 23.94 15.61 28.70
CA GLU A 349 22.56 15.33 28.33
C GLU A 349 22.52 14.58 27.00
N TRP A 350 23.21 15.09 25.97
CA TRP A 350 23.32 14.42 24.67
C TRP A 350 24.09 13.10 24.76
N LYS A 351 25.31 13.12 25.33
CA LYS A 351 26.21 11.94 25.44
C LYS A 351 25.63 10.78 26.25
N GLN A 352 24.55 11.00 27.01
CA GLN A 352 23.90 9.99 27.83
C GLN A 352 22.48 9.65 27.35
N ASN A 353 22.07 10.12 26.17
CA ASN A 353 20.76 9.93 25.57
C ASN A 353 19.62 10.44 26.47
N ARG A 354 19.81 11.64 27.03
CA ARG A 354 18.88 12.36 27.90
C ARG A 354 18.70 13.82 27.45
N TRP A 355 18.80 14.07 26.15
CA TRP A 355 18.55 15.40 25.60
C TRP A 355 17.08 15.80 25.88
N PRO A 356 16.78 17.03 26.34
CA PRO A 356 15.44 17.35 26.84
C PRO A 356 14.32 17.30 25.81
N ASN A 357 13.16 16.83 26.26
CA ASN A 357 11.94 16.69 25.47
C ASN A 357 10.82 17.67 25.89
N ASN A 358 11.14 18.64 26.73
CA ASN A 358 10.20 19.66 27.20
C ASN A 358 10.95 20.96 27.48
N LYS A 359 10.21 22.08 27.44
CA LYS A 359 10.74 23.43 27.57
C LYS A 359 11.54 23.66 28.85
N GLU A 360 10.97 23.31 30.01
CA GLU A 360 11.59 23.51 31.32
C GLU A 360 12.94 22.80 31.43
N ALA A 361 13.00 21.52 31.06
CA ALA A 361 14.25 20.76 31.07
C ALA A 361 15.25 21.24 30.01
N CYS A 362 14.78 21.82 28.90
CA CYS A 362 15.66 22.39 27.87
C CYS A 362 16.33 23.69 28.33
N GLU A 363 15.54 24.61 28.88
CA GLU A 363 16.02 25.91 29.36
C GLU A 363 16.95 25.77 30.59
N ALA A 364 16.96 24.60 31.23
CA ALA A 364 17.86 24.23 32.33
C ALA A 364 19.23 23.65 31.88
N VAL A 365 19.46 23.35 30.60
CA VAL A 365 20.75 22.76 30.15
C VAL A 365 21.85 23.80 30.17
N THR A 366 22.92 23.51 30.92
CA THR A 366 24.05 24.42 31.15
C THR A 366 25.39 23.75 30.84
N ASN A 367 26.40 24.55 30.49
CA ASN A 367 27.78 24.08 30.39
C ASN A 367 28.44 23.91 31.77
N GLY A 368 29.70 23.47 31.80
CA GLY A 368 30.48 23.31 33.04
C GLY A 368 30.75 24.60 33.83
N ALA A 369 30.46 25.77 33.27
CA ALA A 369 30.52 27.08 33.95
C ALA A 369 29.15 27.55 34.47
N GLY A 370 28.06 26.81 34.20
CA GLY A 370 26.69 27.15 34.58
C GLY A 370 25.96 28.07 33.59
N GLU A 371 26.52 28.30 32.40
CA GLU A 371 25.90 29.12 31.35
C GLU A 371 24.92 28.26 30.54
N GLN A 372 23.70 28.74 30.31
CA GLN A 372 22.68 28.02 29.57
C GLN A 372 23.07 27.88 28.09
N ILE A 373 23.17 26.64 27.59
CA ILE A 373 23.62 26.30 26.23
C ILE A 373 22.51 25.86 25.28
N ALA A 374 21.30 25.59 25.78
CA ALA A 374 20.17 25.14 24.98
C ALA A 374 18.98 26.11 25.05
N GLU A 375 18.15 26.11 24.01
CA GLU A 375 16.88 26.83 23.95
C GLU A 375 15.75 25.96 23.40
N TRP A 376 14.53 26.30 23.79
CA TRP A 376 13.32 25.65 23.29
C TRP A 376 12.82 26.36 22.04
N ILE A 377 12.80 25.65 20.91
CA ILE A 377 12.42 26.17 19.61
C ILE A 377 11.06 25.59 19.22
N GLU A 378 10.16 26.43 18.71
CA GLU A 378 8.79 26.06 18.33
C GLU A 378 8.54 26.34 16.84
N ILE A 379 8.08 25.32 16.11
CA ILE A 379 7.93 25.33 14.65
C ILE A 379 6.71 24.52 14.19
N SER A 380 6.02 25.02 13.17
CA SER A 380 4.98 24.31 12.40
C SER A 380 5.46 24.09 10.96
N HIS A 381 4.77 23.26 10.18
CA HIS A 381 5.07 23.15 8.74
C HIS A 381 4.79 24.48 8.02
N ALA A 382 3.65 25.10 8.31
CA ALA A 382 3.24 26.41 7.79
C ALA A 382 4.27 27.54 7.98
N ASP A 383 5.07 27.54 9.07
CA ASP A 383 6.11 28.57 9.29
C ASP A 383 7.19 28.59 8.17
N ASN A 384 7.35 27.50 7.40
CA ASN A 384 8.37 27.39 6.35
C ASN A 384 7.90 27.91 4.98
N PHE A 385 6.59 28.09 4.77
CA PHE A 385 5.99 28.37 3.46
C PHE A 385 5.22 29.69 3.43
N GLN A 386 5.13 30.32 2.26
CA GLN A 386 4.38 31.54 2.04
C GLN A 386 2.88 31.29 2.19
N ASN A 387 2.15 32.37 2.46
CA ASN A 387 0.68 32.43 2.49
C ASN A 387 -0.03 31.37 3.36
N ASN A 388 0.70 30.66 4.22
CA ASN A 388 0.21 29.52 5.01
C ASN A 388 -0.30 28.37 4.11
N GLU A 389 0.43 28.04 3.04
CA GLU A 389 0.05 27.11 1.95
C GLU A 389 -0.10 25.61 2.35
N ILE A 390 0.30 25.19 3.56
CA ILE A 390 0.10 23.82 4.06
C ILE A 390 -1.22 23.69 4.81
N ASP A 391 -2.24 23.06 4.22
CA ASP A 391 -3.59 22.96 4.81
C ASP A 391 -3.69 22.13 6.11
N TYR A 392 -4.80 22.31 6.85
CA TYR A 392 -5.17 21.38 7.93
C TYR A 392 -5.47 19.99 7.36
N PRO A 393 -5.16 18.89 8.09
CA PRO A 393 -5.58 17.56 7.68
C PRO A 393 -7.11 17.42 7.70
N ILE A 394 -7.62 16.61 6.78
CA ILE A 394 -9.05 16.25 6.74
C ILE A 394 -9.34 15.24 7.85
N CYS A 395 -10.22 15.57 8.79
CA CYS A 395 -10.72 14.60 9.76
C CYS A 395 -12.13 14.10 9.38
N GLY A 396 -12.37 12.80 9.44
CA GLY A 396 -13.65 12.21 9.03
C GLY A 396 -13.92 10.84 9.64
N GLN A 397 -15.14 10.31 9.47
CA GLN A 397 -15.48 8.98 9.98
C GLN A 397 -14.80 7.89 9.14
N THR A 398 -14.03 7.01 9.77
CA THR A 398 -13.43 5.85 9.08
C THR A 398 -14.48 4.77 8.76
N SER A 399 -14.29 4.03 7.66
CA SER A 399 -15.18 2.94 7.24
C SER A 399 -15.20 1.78 8.26
N PHE A 400 -16.34 1.09 8.37
CA PHE A 400 -16.49 -0.03 9.29
C PHE A 400 -15.88 -1.33 8.73
N SER A 401 -14.83 -1.82 9.39
CA SER A 401 -14.23 -3.12 9.09
C SER A 401 -14.53 -4.14 10.19
N ARG A 402 -14.67 -5.41 9.79
CA ARG A 402 -14.84 -6.53 10.73
C ARG A 402 -13.51 -7.22 10.99
N VAL A 403 -13.33 -7.70 12.22
CA VAL A 403 -12.12 -8.45 12.62
C VAL A 403 -11.92 -9.66 11.69
N ASN A 404 -10.71 -9.78 11.14
CA ASN A 404 -10.27 -10.79 10.18
C ASN A 404 -11.02 -10.81 8.82
N HIS A 405 -11.71 -9.73 8.44
CA HIS A 405 -12.28 -9.58 7.10
C HIS A 405 -11.41 -8.62 6.27
N LEU A 406 -11.10 -9.00 5.02
CA LEU A 406 -10.31 -8.17 4.08
C LEU A 406 -11.22 -7.21 3.29
N GLY A 407 -12.21 -6.63 3.96
CA GLY A 407 -13.25 -5.82 3.36
C GLY A 407 -14.34 -5.48 4.38
N ASN A 408 -15.19 -4.54 4.02
CA ASN A 408 -16.27 -4.05 4.88
C ASN A 408 -17.53 -4.90 4.73
N ALA A 409 -18.45 -4.76 5.67
CA ALA A 409 -19.71 -5.49 5.68
C ALA A 409 -20.77 -4.71 6.48
N ASP A 410 -21.32 -3.67 5.85
CA ASP A 410 -22.65 -3.10 6.08
C ASP A 410 -23.04 -2.23 4.86
N ASP A 411 -24.27 -2.41 4.35
CA ASP A 411 -25.00 -1.65 3.31
C ASP A 411 -24.23 -1.08 2.08
N ASP A 412 -24.43 -1.72 0.92
CA ASP A 412 -23.84 -1.35 -0.39
C ASP A 412 -24.44 -0.04 -0.97
N ALA A 413 -23.91 1.11 -0.55
CA ALA A 413 -24.08 2.37 -1.27
C ALA A 413 -22.93 2.59 -2.27
N ASN A 414 -23.17 2.32 -3.56
CA ASN A 414 -22.24 2.71 -4.64
C ASN A 414 -22.10 4.23 -4.70
N VAL A 415 -20.86 4.73 -4.69
CA VAL A 415 -20.56 6.16 -4.75
C VAL A 415 -20.14 6.52 -6.18
N ASP A 416 -21.02 7.24 -6.91
CA ASP A 416 -20.68 7.94 -8.15
C ASP A 416 -19.51 8.92 -7.89
N SER A 417 -18.57 9.04 -8.82
CA SER A 417 -17.45 9.98 -8.70
C SER A 417 -17.86 11.46 -8.75
N SER A 418 -19.11 11.79 -9.07
CA SER A 418 -19.70 13.11 -8.77
C SER A 418 -19.65 13.43 -7.27
N ASN A 419 -19.96 12.45 -6.41
CA ASN A 419 -19.93 12.55 -4.96
C ASN A 419 -18.52 12.73 -4.38
N TYR A 420 -17.45 12.47 -5.16
CA TYR A 420 -16.09 12.88 -4.76
C TYR A 420 -15.93 14.41 -4.72
N PHE A 421 -16.81 15.18 -5.38
CA PHE A 421 -16.66 16.63 -5.62
C PHE A 421 -17.89 17.48 -5.35
N GLU A 422 -18.96 16.94 -4.77
CA GLU A 422 -20.11 17.76 -4.40
C GLU A 422 -19.78 18.69 -3.22
N ALA A 423 -19.24 19.87 -3.56
CA ALA A 423 -18.73 20.95 -2.71
C ALA A 423 -17.38 20.67 -1.99
N ASN A 424 -16.34 21.27 -2.57
CA ASN A 424 -15.03 21.62 -1.96
C ASN A 424 -14.07 20.48 -1.59
N ASN A 425 -13.73 19.61 -2.55
CA ASN A 425 -12.60 18.66 -2.49
C ASN A 425 -12.54 17.78 -1.23
N LYS A 426 -13.71 17.34 -0.71
CA LYS A 426 -13.81 16.63 0.57
C LYS A 426 -14.60 15.33 0.43
N VAL A 427 -14.09 14.31 1.11
CA VAL A 427 -14.22 12.90 0.73
C VAL A 427 -15.50 12.25 1.23
N TYR A 428 -16.18 11.50 0.36
CA TYR A 428 -17.13 10.46 0.73
C TYR A 428 -16.42 9.11 0.85
N LEU A 429 -16.67 8.37 1.93
CA LEU A 429 -15.99 7.12 2.27
C LEU A 429 -17.00 5.96 2.16
N PRO A 430 -17.15 5.31 0.98
CA PRO A 430 -18.11 4.21 0.79
C PRO A 430 -17.89 3.06 1.78
N GLN A 431 -18.98 2.37 2.11
CA GLN A 431 -19.01 1.20 3.02
C GLN A 431 -19.31 -0.13 2.30
N SER A 432 -19.33 -0.15 0.97
CA SER A 432 -19.56 -1.39 0.20
C SER A 432 -18.52 -2.47 0.50
N ASN A 433 -18.76 -3.70 0.02
CA ASN A 433 -17.95 -4.92 0.23
C ASN A 433 -16.47 -4.86 -0.26
N ASN A 434 -15.95 -3.67 -0.54
CA ASN A 434 -14.61 -3.36 -1.01
C ASN A 434 -13.61 -3.07 0.13
N ALA A 435 -12.36 -2.79 -0.28
CA ALA A 435 -11.36 -2.14 0.57
C ALA A 435 -11.85 -0.74 1.02
N ASN A 436 -11.41 -0.31 2.21
CA ASN A 436 -11.57 1.08 2.63
C ASN A 436 -10.90 2.00 1.60
N ARG A 437 -11.49 3.16 1.35
CA ARG A 437 -11.01 4.15 0.38
C ARG A 437 -10.98 5.54 1.01
N PHE A 438 -10.00 6.37 0.67
CA PHE A 438 -9.97 7.82 0.91
C PHE A 438 -9.51 8.51 -0.37
N VAL A 439 -10.21 9.56 -0.81
CA VAL A 439 -9.87 10.27 -2.06
C VAL A 439 -8.99 11.46 -1.74
N TRP A 440 -7.71 11.38 -2.08
CA TRP A 440 -6.76 12.46 -1.86
C TRP A 440 -6.68 13.36 -3.09
N THR A 441 -6.87 14.68 -2.89
CA THR A 441 -6.42 15.68 -3.85
C THR A 441 -4.94 15.95 -3.60
N ILE A 442 -4.10 15.68 -4.59
CA ILE A 442 -2.65 15.92 -4.53
C ILE A 442 -2.40 17.42 -4.28
N PRO A 443 -1.61 17.78 -3.26
CA PRO A 443 -1.38 19.18 -2.92
C PRO A 443 -0.58 19.89 -4.01
N ASP A 444 -0.78 21.21 -4.10
CA ASP A 444 0.07 22.08 -4.92
C ASP A 444 1.48 22.14 -4.33
N ILE A 445 2.50 22.37 -5.16
CA ILE A 445 3.89 22.50 -4.70
C ILE A 445 4.03 23.87 -4.00
N PRO A 446 4.25 23.94 -2.68
CA PRO A 446 4.19 25.18 -1.93
C PRO A 446 5.38 26.10 -2.24
N THR A 447 5.22 27.38 -1.95
CA THR A 447 6.23 28.42 -2.12
C THR A 447 6.99 28.62 -0.81
N PRO A 448 8.33 28.60 -0.77
CA PRO A 448 9.10 28.77 0.46
C PRO A 448 9.11 30.24 0.89
N ASN A 449 9.13 30.52 2.19
CA ASN A 449 9.25 31.89 2.69
C ASN A 449 10.56 32.56 2.20
N ASN A 450 10.55 33.88 2.00
CA ASN A 450 11.69 34.62 1.40
C ASN A 450 13.02 34.51 2.20
N GLU A 451 12.96 34.08 3.47
CA GLU A 451 14.14 33.78 4.29
C GLU A 451 14.77 32.41 3.97
N ALA A 452 14.04 31.53 3.27
CA ALA A 452 14.52 30.26 2.75
C ALA A 452 14.97 30.40 1.28
N THR A 453 16.13 31.02 1.06
CA THR A 453 16.83 31.09 -0.24
C THR A 453 17.23 29.72 -0.79
N TYR A 454 17.17 28.69 0.05
CA TYR A 454 17.18 27.26 -0.21
C TYR A 454 17.01 26.85 -1.68
N PHE A 455 15.79 26.99 -2.23
CA PHE A 455 15.39 26.29 -3.45
C PHE A 455 15.86 27.07 -4.68
N SER A 456 17.16 27.35 -4.72
CA SER A 456 17.89 27.98 -5.83
C SER A 456 17.68 27.25 -7.16
N ALA A 457 17.30 25.97 -7.11
CA ALA A 457 16.95 25.13 -8.24
C ALA A 457 15.45 24.76 -8.33
N GLY A 458 14.58 25.40 -7.54
CA GLY A 458 13.12 25.26 -7.52
C GLY A 458 12.57 24.18 -6.58
N MET A 459 11.45 24.48 -5.91
CA MET A 459 10.68 23.53 -5.07
C MET A 459 10.30 22.25 -5.81
N GLU A 460 10.09 22.35 -7.11
CA GLU A 460 9.77 21.23 -8.01
C GLU A 460 10.76 20.07 -7.86
N LYS A 461 12.05 20.35 -7.58
CA LYS A 461 13.05 19.28 -7.36
C LYS A 461 12.82 18.52 -6.06
N ALA A 462 12.40 19.18 -4.99
CA ALA A 462 12.16 18.55 -3.71
C ALA A 462 10.91 17.66 -3.71
N TYR A 463 9.95 17.99 -4.59
CA TYR A 463 8.73 17.22 -4.80
C TYR A 463 8.92 16.06 -5.79
N GLN A 464 10.13 15.83 -6.33
CA GLN A 464 10.47 14.63 -7.12
C GLN A 464 10.67 13.36 -6.29
N SER A 465 10.71 13.46 -4.95
CA SER A 465 10.85 12.31 -4.06
C SER A 465 10.01 12.48 -2.80
N CYS A 466 8.70 12.36 -2.97
CA CYS A 466 7.74 12.30 -1.88
C CYS A 466 7.50 10.85 -1.43
N THR A 467 7.03 10.68 -0.20
CA THR A 467 6.58 9.40 0.33
C THR A 467 5.30 9.58 1.14
N LEU A 468 4.28 8.80 0.79
CA LEU A 468 2.98 8.70 1.45
C LEU A 468 3.03 7.55 2.45
N ARG A 469 2.73 7.72 3.74
CA ARG A 469 2.58 6.64 4.73
C ARG A 469 1.15 6.58 5.28
N LEU A 470 0.73 5.38 5.68
CA LEU A 470 -0.51 5.14 6.40
C LEU A 470 -0.20 4.48 7.75
N ARG A 471 -0.69 5.08 8.83
CA ARG A 471 -0.68 4.48 10.17
C ARG A 471 -2.10 4.08 10.56
N TYR A 472 -2.24 2.89 11.09
CA TYR A 472 -3.47 2.40 11.68
C TYR A 472 -3.24 2.24 13.18
N ASN A 473 -3.71 3.23 13.94
CA ASN A 473 -3.76 3.14 15.39
C ASN A 473 -5.03 2.39 15.78
N ILE A 474 -4.87 1.44 16.70
CA ILE A 474 -5.95 0.80 17.41
C ILE A 474 -5.79 1.05 18.90
N SER A 475 -6.92 1.00 19.61
CA SER A 475 -7.02 1.28 21.03
C SER A 475 -8.25 0.54 21.57
N THR A 476 -8.33 0.23 22.87
CA THR A 476 -9.45 -0.53 23.46
C THR A 476 -10.33 0.33 24.36
N SER A 477 -11.65 0.18 24.29
CA SER A 477 -12.60 0.92 25.15
C SER A 477 -12.53 0.55 26.64
N ASP A 478 -11.69 -0.42 27.02
CA ASP A 478 -11.48 -0.91 28.39
C ASP A 478 -10.87 0.13 29.35
N PHE A 479 -10.29 1.23 28.85
CA PHE A 479 -9.78 2.33 29.66
C PHE A 479 -9.86 3.67 28.91
N ALA A 480 -9.96 4.77 29.65
CA ALA A 480 -9.99 6.11 29.07
C ALA A 480 -8.60 6.48 28.53
N GLN A 481 -8.49 6.65 27.22
CA GLN A 481 -7.21 6.88 26.55
C GLN A 481 -6.98 8.31 26.09
N TRP A 482 -8.03 9.12 26.04
CA TRP A 482 -8.02 10.43 25.38
C TRP A 482 -8.12 11.58 26.39
N PRO A 483 -7.48 12.73 26.12
CA PRO A 483 -7.53 13.90 26.99
C PRO A 483 -8.88 14.64 26.92
N GLU A 484 -9.14 15.52 27.88
CA GLU A 484 -10.43 16.19 28.11
C GLU A 484 -10.94 17.01 26.91
N ASP A 485 -10.03 17.63 26.18
CA ASP A 485 -10.24 18.44 24.98
C ASP A 485 -10.56 17.58 23.74
N ALA A 486 -10.13 16.33 23.74
CA ALA A 486 -10.46 15.33 22.72
C ALA A 486 -11.76 14.55 23.01
N MET A 487 -12.51 14.90 24.06
CA MET A 487 -13.76 14.24 24.42
C MET A 487 -14.93 15.23 24.47
N GLU A 488 -16.11 14.75 24.13
CA GLU A 488 -17.34 15.55 24.12
C GLU A 488 -17.61 16.23 25.47
N LEU A 489 -18.27 17.39 25.42
CA LEU A 489 -18.52 18.18 26.61
C LEU A 489 -19.42 17.42 27.61
N GLY A 490 -18.92 17.21 28.83
CA GLY A 490 -19.62 16.43 29.85
C GLY A 490 -19.41 14.91 29.76
N HIS A 491 -18.53 14.42 28.88
CA HIS A 491 -18.23 13.00 28.77
C HIS A 491 -17.73 12.40 30.12
N PRO A 492 -18.27 11.26 30.60
CA PRO A 492 -18.02 10.74 31.95
C PRO A 492 -16.54 10.50 32.30
N TRP A 493 -15.71 10.23 31.29
CA TRP A 493 -14.29 9.89 31.44
C TRP A 493 -13.32 11.00 31.03
N ALA A 494 -13.81 12.22 30.72
CA ALA A 494 -12.98 13.30 30.15
C ALA A 494 -11.72 13.64 30.98
N LYS A 495 -11.74 13.41 32.31
CA LYS A 495 -10.62 13.68 33.23
C LYS A 495 -9.90 12.40 33.72
N GLN A 496 -10.05 11.29 33.00
CA GLN A 496 -9.60 9.96 33.43
C GLN A 496 -8.56 9.33 32.50
N MET A 497 -7.99 10.10 31.56
CA MET A 497 -6.95 9.64 30.63
C MET A 497 -5.83 8.88 31.35
N VAL A 498 -5.57 7.63 30.94
CA VAL A 498 -4.43 6.86 31.43
C VAL A 498 -3.11 7.52 31.03
N ASN A 499 -2.17 7.50 31.96
CA ASN A 499 -0.86 8.14 31.82
C ASN A 499 0.13 7.41 32.74
N ALA A 500 1.35 7.90 32.85
CA ALA A 500 2.41 7.24 33.61
C ALA A 500 2.11 7.03 35.10
N THR A 501 1.17 7.77 35.71
CA THR A 501 0.72 7.53 37.09
C THR A 501 -0.06 6.21 37.25
N HIS A 502 -0.53 5.64 36.14
CA HIS A 502 -1.23 4.35 36.05
C HIS A 502 -0.29 3.20 35.66
N ASN A 503 1.02 3.44 35.44
CA ASN A 503 1.97 2.39 35.10
C ASN A 503 2.30 1.50 36.31
N ALA A 504 2.42 0.20 36.07
CA ALA A 504 2.67 -0.77 37.14
C ALA A 504 4.12 -0.69 37.65
N LYS A 505 4.29 -0.92 38.96
CA LYS A 505 5.63 -0.99 39.57
C LYS A 505 6.33 -2.31 39.20
N LYS A 506 7.09 -2.29 38.10
CA LYS A 506 8.09 -3.30 37.68
C LYS A 506 7.73 -4.76 38.03
N GLY A 507 6.76 -5.33 37.32
CA GLY A 507 6.46 -6.77 37.38
C GLY A 507 5.68 -7.22 38.61
N GLN A 508 4.78 -6.39 39.10
CA GLN A 508 3.77 -6.73 40.10
C GLN A 508 2.40 -6.22 39.65
N ASP A 509 1.34 -6.92 40.05
CA ASP A 509 -0.03 -6.43 39.93
C ASP A 509 -0.18 -5.11 40.72
N ASP A 510 -0.44 -4.02 40.01
CA ASP A 510 -0.58 -2.68 40.59
C ASP A 510 -2.03 -2.22 40.39
N SER A 511 -2.74 -1.96 41.48
CA SER A 511 -4.18 -1.61 41.44
C SER A 511 -4.49 -0.28 40.74
N ARG A 512 -3.47 0.48 40.34
CA ARG A 512 -3.61 1.70 39.53
C ARG A 512 -3.58 1.42 38.02
N THR A 513 -3.11 0.24 37.62
CA THR A 513 -2.98 -0.14 36.21
C THR A 513 -4.27 -0.83 35.77
N PRO A 514 -5.07 -0.23 34.86
CA PRO A 514 -6.37 -0.79 34.48
C PRO A 514 -6.25 -2.10 33.69
N LEU A 515 -5.08 -2.36 33.09
CA LEU A 515 -4.79 -3.59 32.35
C LEU A 515 -3.36 -4.07 32.59
N VAL A 516 -3.22 -5.30 33.07
CA VAL A 516 -1.94 -6.03 33.22
C VAL A 516 -1.93 -7.28 32.33
N GLN A 517 -0.76 -7.89 32.12
CA GLN A 517 -0.60 -9.09 31.30
C GLN A 517 -1.29 -10.31 31.94
N ASP A 518 -2.08 -11.03 31.13
CA ASP A 518 -2.79 -12.29 31.47
C ASP A 518 -3.45 -12.33 32.88
N PRO A 519 -4.35 -11.39 33.22
CA PRO A 519 -4.87 -11.23 34.56
C PRO A 519 -5.87 -12.35 34.92
N TYR A 520 -5.80 -12.80 36.17
CA TYR A 520 -6.81 -13.69 36.74
C TYR A 520 -8.01 -12.89 37.27
N ILE A 521 -9.17 -13.09 36.66
CA ILE A 521 -10.45 -12.52 37.13
C ILE A 521 -11.27 -13.58 37.88
N TYR A 522 -11.92 -13.17 38.97
CA TYR A 522 -12.77 -14.04 39.80
C TYR A 522 -14.23 -13.84 39.41
N THR A 523 -14.88 -14.87 38.87
CA THR A 523 -16.26 -14.81 38.34
C THR A 523 -17.30 -15.41 39.27
N GLY A 524 -16.87 -16.11 40.33
CA GLY A 524 -17.73 -16.60 41.40
C GLY A 524 -17.19 -16.18 42.77
N ALA A 525 -18.08 -16.16 43.77
CA ALA A 525 -17.73 -15.69 45.12
C ALA A 525 -16.61 -16.53 45.77
N GLY A 526 -16.71 -17.85 45.64
CA GLY A 526 -15.84 -18.84 46.26
C GLY A 526 -15.87 -18.84 47.79
N ASP A 527 -15.57 -19.98 48.39
CA ASP A 527 -15.23 -20.05 49.81
C ASP A 527 -14.01 -19.14 50.04
N ALA A 528 -14.16 -18.12 50.89
CA ALA A 528 -13.19 -17.01 51.02
C ALA A 528 -11.76 -17.45 51.40
N ALA A 529 -11.58 -18.69 51.86
CA ALA A 529 -10.30 -19.29 52.23
C ALA A 529 -9.55 -19.98 51.06
N SER A 530 -10.20 -20.26 49.92
CA SER A 530 -9.60 -21.08 48.86
C SER A 530 -9.65 -20.47 47.46
N LYS A 531 -10.78 -19.88 47.01
CA LYS A 531 -11.02 -19.30 45.65
C LYS A 531 -10.58 -20.16 44.43
N GLY A 532 -10.04 -21.35 44.62
CA GLY A 532 -9.12 -22.03 43.70
C GLY A 532 -9.75 -22.71 42.48
N SER A 533 -11.01 -22.43 42.18
CA SER A 533 -11.73 -23.00 41.02
C SER A 533 -12.81 -22.06 40.46
N GLN A 534 -12.86 -20.79 40.91
CA GLN A 534 -13.83 -19.78 40.44
C GLN A 534 -13.14 -18.53 39.89
N PHE A 535 -12.02 -18.76 39.19
CA PHE A 535 -11.27 -17.74 38.48
C PHE A 535 -10.95 -18.21 37.06
N VAL A 536 -10.82 -17.27 36.14
CA VAL A 536 -10.36 -17.50 34.77
C VAL A 536 -9.23 -16.53 34.46
N SER A 537 -8.28 -16.96 33.63
CA SER A 537 -7.28 -16.04 33.05
C SER A 537 -7.91 -15.36 31.84
N LEU A 538 -7.80 -14.04 31.74
CA LEU A 538 -7.95 -13.37 30.44
C LEU A 538 -6.66 -13.58 29.65
N ALA A 539 -6.76 -13.73 28.33
CA ALA A 539 -5.62 -13.75 27.41
C ALA A 539 -5.23 -12.33 27.01
N ALA A 540 -5.00 -11.47 28.00
CA ALA A 540 -4.76 -10.04 27.79
C ALA A 540 -3.27 -9.77 27.61
N ASN A 541 -2.89 -9.30 26.42
CA ASN A 541 -1.50 -8.96 26.12
C ASN A 541 -1.31 -7.45 26.13
N THR A 542 -0.66 -6.89 27.15
CA THR A 542 -0.52 -5.43 27.31
C THR A 542 0.38 -4.77 26.26
N ASN A 543 1.15 -5.58 25.52
CA ASN A 543 1.86 -5.14 24.31
C ASN A 543 0.89 -5.01 23.11
N GLN A 544 -0.20 -5.78 23.07
CA GLN A 544 -1.22 -5.78 22.00
C GLN A 544 -2.47 -4.94 22.26
N TYR A 545 -2.77 -4.58 23.51
CA TYR A 545 -3.96 -3.78 23.85
C TYR A 545 -3.78 -2.30 23.49
N GLY A 546 -4.09 -1.99 22.24
CA GLY A 546 -3.81 -0.70 21.63
C GLY A 546 -2.39 -0.65 21.07
N ARG A 547 -2.27 -0.32 19.79
CA ARG A 547 -1.06 -0.42 18.97
C ARG A 547 -1.15 0.54 17.80
N THR A 548 0.01 1.00 17.34
CA THR A 548 0.16 1.49 15.97
C THR A 548 0.68 0.37 15.10
N PHE A 549 -0.07 0.05 14.05
CA PHE A 549 0.42 -0.66 12.89
C PHE A 549 0.82 0.39 11.85
N GLN A 550 2.03 0.29 11.33
CA GLN A 550 2.46 1.14 10.22
C GLN A 550 2.55 0.28 8.97
N ASP A 551 1.81 0.63 7.94
CA ASP A 551 1.87 -0.10 6.69
C ASP A 551 2.03 0.89 5.54
N ARG A 552 3.00 0.56 4.69
CA ARG A 552 3.01 1.03 3.31
C ARG A 552 3.19 2.53 3.13
N SER A 553 4.40 2.96 3.48
CA SER A 553 5.09 4.00 2.71
C SER A 553 4.96 3.72 1.20
N TYR A 554 4.79 4.76 0.36
CA TYR A 554 4.80 4.72 -1.10
C TYR A 554 5.50 5.94 -1.69
N LYS A 555 6.48 5.70 -2.56
CA LYS A 555 7.31 6.73 -3.19
C LYS A 555 6.67 7.20 -4.50
N PHE A 556 6.63 8.51 -4.70
CA PHE A 556 6.11 9.16 -5.89
C PHE A 556 6.74 10.55 -6.06
N ALA A 557 6.51 11.18 -7.21
CA ALA A 557 6.77 12.59 -7.43
C ALA A 557 5.47 13.39 -7.54
N ILE A 558 5.49 14.66 -7.16
CA ILE A 558 4.44 15.64 -7.52
C ILE A 558 5.01 16.52 -8.63
N LYS A 559 4.30 16.63 -9.76
CA LYS A 559 4.66 17.48 -10.90
C LYS A 559 3.69 18.65 -11.01
N LYS A 560 4.20 19.80 -11.45
CA LYS A 560 3.34 20.94 -11.82
C LYS A 560 2.41 20.59 -12.97
N ARG A 561 1.20 21.14 -12.93
CA ARG A 561 0.25 21.00 -14.04
C ARG A 561 0.80 21.63 -15.33
N PRO A 562 0.68 20.98 -16.50
CA PRO A 562 1.02 21.58 -17.79
C PRO A 562 0.07 22.76 -18.10
N THR A 563 0.59 23.91 -18.53
CA THR A 563 -0.21 25.13 -18.76
C THR A 563 0.26 25.91 -19.98
N ALA A 564 -0.67 26.61 -20.65
CA ALA A 564 -0.43 27.27 -21.94
C ALA A 564 0.66 28.36 -21.91
N THR A 565 0.97 28.93 -20.73
CA THR A 565 2.07 29.87 -20.52
C THR A 565 3.37 29.21 -20.04
N ALA A 566 3.33 27.97 -19.56
CA ALA A 566 4.49 27.20 -19.09
C ALA A 566 4.92 26.13 -20.10
N ALA A 567 4.94 26.47 -21.39
CA ALA A 567 5.31 25.60 -22.52
C ALA A 567 6.75 25.03 -22.48
N ALA A 568 7.48 25.16 -21.36
CA ALA A 568 8.71 24.45 -21.05
C ALA A 568 8.45 23.14 -20.27
N ASN A 569 7.40 23.08 -19.46
CA ASN A 569 7.01 21.87 -18.71
C ASN A 569 6.36 20.85 -19.67
N ASP A 570 5.56 21.35 -20.60
CA ASP A 570 4.82 20.59 -21.63
C ASP A 570 5.72 19.78 -22.61
N VAL A 571 7.03 20.04 -22.68
CA VAL A 571 7.96 19.43 -23.67
C VAL A 571 8.90 18.38 -23.08
N THR A 572 8.82 18.13 -21.77
CA THR A 572 9.73 17.19 -21.06
C THR A 572 9.05 15.93 -20.53
N ASP A 573 7.72 15.94 -20.44
CA ASP A 573 6.92 14.74 -20.14
C ASP A 573 6.81 13.84 -21.38
N GLU A 574 6.78 12.51 -21.16
CA GLU A 574 6.70 11.49 -22.21
C GLU A 574 5.55 10.49 -21.92
N PRO A 575 4.36 10.67 -22.52
CA PRO A 575 4.12 11.42 -23.74
C PRO A 575 4.04 12.93 -23.50
N LYS A 576 4.34 13.69 -24.55
CA LYS A 576 4.18 15.14 -24.55
C LYS A 576 2.74 15.52 -24.17
N MET A 577 2.60 16.35 -23.14
CA MET A 577 1.30 16.78 -22.64
C MET A 577 0.87 18.13 -23.22
N GLU A 578 -0.43 18.26 -23.53
CA GLU A 578 -1.04 19.56 -23.81
C GLU A 578 -1.39 20.31 -22.52
N ALA A 579 -1.55 21.63 -22.63
CA ALA A 579 -1.94 22.50 -21.52
C ALA A 579 -3.32 22.11 -20.95
N ILE A 580 -3.35 21.75 -19.66
CA ILE A 580 -4.58 21.42 -18.94
C ILE A 580 -5.12 22.69 -18.29
N GLY A 581 -6.45 22.91 -18.39
CA GLY A 581 -7.09 24.07 -17.78
C GLY A 581 -6.89 24.12 -16.26
N ALA A 582 -6.72 25.32 -15.69
CA ALA A 582 -6.46 25.50 -14.25
C ALA A 582 -7.54 24.86 -13.37
N ASN A 583 -8.81 24.90 -13.80
CA ASN A 583 -9.95 24.34 -13.07
C ASN A 583 -10.35 22.92 -13.53
N ALA A 584 -9.60 22.31 -14.45
CA ALA A 584 -9.88 20.96 -14.94
C ALA A 584 -9.58 19.91 -13.85
N LYS A 585 -10.33 18.80 -13.83
CA LYS A 585 -10.05 17.68 -12.91
C LYS A 585 -9.19 16.64 -13.61
N ILE A 586 -8.17 16.13 -12.93
CA ILE A 586 -7.34 15.02 -13.40
C ILE A 586 -7.58 13.84 -12.46
N PHE A 587 -8.20 12.79 -12.95
CA PHE A 587 -8.48 11.56 -12.21
C PHE A 587 -7.40 10.53 -12.48
N ASN A 588 -6.70 10.06 -11.45
CA ASN A 588 -5.67 9.04 -11.60
C ASN A 588 -6.30 7.65 -11.60
N VAL A 589 -6.06 6.88 -12.67
CA VAL A 589 -6.40 5.45 -12.76
C VAL A 589 -5.11 4.65 -12.64
N ASN A 590 -4.99 3.94 -11.53
CA ASN A 590 -3.88 3.07 -11.18
C ASN A 590 -4.32 1.59 -11.16
N VAL A 591 -3.48 0.71 -10.62
CA VAL A 591 -3.81 -0.70 -10.37
C VAL A 591 -3.51 -1.07 -8.91
N ARG A 592 -4.34 -1.94 -8.33
CA ARG A 592 -4.11 -2.58 -7.03
C ARG A 592 -3.72 -4.05 -7.19
N GLY A 593 -3.27 -4.66 -6.10
CA GLY A 593 -3.16 -6.11 -5.99
C GLY A 593 -1.88 -6.76 -6.51
N LYS A 594 -1.92 -8.09 -6.62
CA LYS A 594 -0.91 -8.97 -7.24
C LYS A 594 -1.60 -9.95 -8.19
N ARG A 595 -0.94 -10.34 -9.29
CA ARG A 595 -1.41 -11.43 -10.15
C ARG A 595 -1.32 -12.80 -9.45
N GLY A 596 -2.36 -13.59 -9.64
CA GLY A 596 -2.59 -14.89 -9.00
C GLY A 596 -4.04 -14.99 -8.54
N ASN A 597 -4.42 -16.12 -7.93
CA ASN A 597 -5.71 -16.26 -7.26
C ASN A 597 -5.67 -15.78 -5.80
N ILE A 598 -6.83 -15.58 -5.18
CA ILE A 598 -6.99 -15.00 -3.83
C ILE A 598 -6.13 -15.67 -2.74
N VAL A 599 -5.97 -16.99 -2.78
CA VAL A 599 -5.14 -17.74 -1.81
C VAL A 599 -3.65 -17.47 -2.02
N GLN A 600 -3.24 -17.24 -3.25
CA GLN A 600 -1.87 -16.92 -3.63
C GLN A 600 -1.53 -15.44 -3.43
N THR A 601 -2.47 -14.53 -3.69
CA THR A 601 -2.24 -13.08 -3.57
C THR A 601 -2.26 -12.64 -2.11
N TYR A 602 -2.99 -13.37 -1.24
CA TYR A 602 -3.07 -13.14 0.21
C TYR A 602 -1.68 -12.90 0.86
N PRO A 603 -1.56 -11.88 1.75
CA PRO A 603 -2.59 -10.94 2.19
C PRO A 603 -2.63 -9.63 1.37
N SER A 604 -2.32 -9.70 0.08
CA SER A 604 -2.76 -8.69 -0.90
C SER A 604 -4.06 -9.13 -1.58
N VAL A 605 -4.73 -8.22 -2.26
CA VAL A 605 -5.84 -8.52 -3.16
C VAL A 605 -5.36 -8.97 -4.55
N GLU A 606 -6.27 -9.49 -5.35
CA GLU A 606 -6.06 -9.79 -6.79
C GLU A 606 -5.87 -8.50 -7.62
N TYR A 607 -5.38 -8.63 -8.85
CA TYR A 607 -5.05 -7.48 -9.70
C TYR A 607 -6.31 -6.82 -10.25
N ASP A 608 -6.44 -5.51 -10.06
CA ASP A 608 -7.66 -4.75 -10.38
C ASP A 608 -7.31 -3.29 -10.69
N PHE A 609 -8.15 -2.59 -11.45
CA PHE A 609 -8.02 -1.16 -11.72
C PHE A 609 -8.52 -0.33 -10.52
N VAL A 610 -7.91 0.83 -10.25
CA VAL A 610 -8.34 1.75 -9.18
C VAL A 610 -8.36 3.19 -9.67
N PRO A 611 -9.53 3.86 -9.71
CA PRO A 611 -10.85 3.26 -9.48
C PRO A 611 -11.24 2.38 -10.68
N ASN A 612 -11.84 1.21 -10.42
CA ASN A 612 -12.43 0.36 -11.46
C ASN A 612 -13.68 1.00 -12.09
N ARG A 613 -14.28 2.02 -11.45
CA ARG A 613 -15.39 2.80 -12.01
C ARG A 613 -15.14 4.29 -11.84
N LEU A 614 -15.26 5.02 -12.95
CA LEU A 614 -14.94 6.43 -13.00
C LEU A 614 -15.97 7.14 -13.88
N ALA A 615 -16.68 8.13 -13.34
CA ALA A 615 -17.45 9.08 -14.14
C ALA A 615 -16.74 10.44 -14.25
N VAL A 616 -16.68 11.01 -15.46
CA VAL A 616 -16.01 12.28 -15.79
C VAL A 616 -16.90 13.15 -16.68
N ASP A 617 -16.67 14.46 -16.73
CA ASP A 617 -17.32 15.36 -17.71
C ASP A 617 -16.43 15.58 -18.95
N LYS A 618 -16.97 15.37 -20.16
CA LYS A 618 -16.18 15.49 -21.40
C LYS A 618 -15.60 16.89 -21.66
N ASN A 619 -16.18 17.92 -21.05
CA ASN A 619 -15.81 19.31 -21.31
C ASN A 619 -14.65 19.74 -20.41
N SER A 620 -14.64 19.31 -19.13
CA SER A 620 -13.72 19.77 -18.09
C SER A 620 -12.71 18.75 -17.58
N ASP A 621 -12.96 17.44 -17.74
CA ASP A 621 -12.26 16.42 -16.96
C ASP A 621 -11.32 15.55 -17.81
N TYR A 622 -10.31 15.01 -17.13
CA TYR A 622 -9.17 14.30 -17.70
C TYR A 622 -8.86 13.05 -16.87
N VAL A 623 -8.29 12.02 -17.50
CA VAL A 623 -7.93 10.75 -16.86
C VAL A 623 -6.44 10.47 -17.09
N HIS A 624 -5.67 10.28 -16.01
CA HIS A 624 -4.26 9.86 -16.09
C HIS A 624 -4.18 8.35 -15.84
N PHE A 625 -3.99 7.58 -16.92
CA PHE A 625 -3.75 6.15 -16.84
C PHE A 625 -2.27 5.88 -16.58
N GLN A 626 -1.93 5.43 -15.37
CA GLN A 626 -0.54 5.26 -14.97
C GLN A 626 -0.44 4.15 -13.92
N TRP A 627 0.52 3.24 -14.06
CA TRP A 627 0.70 2.20 -13.05
C TRP A 627 2.10 1.60 -13.05
N THR A 628 2.38 0.92 -11.95
CA THR A 628 3.56 0.07 -11.81
C THR A 628 3.12 -1.38 -11.63
N GLY A 629 3.57 -2.22 -12.57
CA GLY A 629 3.50 -3.68 -12.54
C GLY A 629 4.15 -4.32 -11.30
N SER A 630 4.11 -5.63 -11.22
CA SER A 630 4.61 -6.41 -10.08
C SER A 630 5.69 -7.38 -10.55
N ASP A 631 6.99 -7.10 -10.32
CA ASP A 631 8.08 -7.97 -10.81
C ASP A 631 8.44 -9.13 -9.85
N TYR A 632 7.50 -9.51 -8.98
CA TYR A 632 7.67 -10.69 -8.15
C TYR A 632 6.40 -11.51 -7.97
N ASN A 633 6.42 -12.71 -8.56
CA ASN A 633 5.46 -13.77 -8.32
C ASN A 633 6.24 -15.06 -7.92
N PRO A 634 6.07 -15.62 -6.72
CA PRO A 634 6.85 -16.77 -6.25
C PRO A 634 6.37 -18.08 -6.90
N ARG A 635 7.10 -18.55 -7.91
CA ARG A 635 7.04 -19.93 -8.45
C ARG A 635 5.62 -20.49 -8.58
N ARG A 636 4.73 -19.75 -9.27
CA ARG A 636 3.34 -20.14 -9.48
C ARG A 636 3.22 -20.82 -10.83
N GLY A 637 2.55 -21.98 -10.87
CA GLY A 637 2.44 -22.82 -12.05
C GLY A 637 1.72 -22.13 -13.22
N CYS A 638 1.82 -22.74 -14.40
CA CYS A 638 1.48 -22.19 -15.70
C CYS A 638 0.04 -21.63 -15.81
N ASN A 639 -0.93 -22.17 -15.05
CA ASN A 639 -2.32 -21.68 -14.99
C ASN A 639 -2.56 -20.42 -14.12
N ASN A 640 -1.54 -19.94 -13.38
CA ASN A 640 -1.68 -18.86 -12.39
C ASN A 640 -1.26 -17.47 -12.90
N GLY A 641 -1.03 -17.34 -14.21
CA GLY A 641 -0.70 -16.08 -14.88
C GLY A 641 0.32 -16.28 -16.00
N GLU A 642 -0.13 -16.25 -17.25
CA GLU A 642 0.68 -16.50 -18.44
C GLU A 642 1.54 -15.29 -18.87
N GLY A 643 2.80 -15.53 -19.24
CA GLY A 643 3.72 -14.53 -19.78
C GLY A 643 4.37 -13.58 -18.76
N GLY A 644 5.33 -12.82 -19.27
CA GLY A 644 6.35 -12.06 -18.55
C GLY A 644 7.73 -12.71 -18.75
N PRO A 645 8.80 -11.98 -19.11
CA PRO A 645 10.10 -12.58 -19.28
C PRO A 645 10.64 -13.22 -17.97
N PRO A 646 11.42 -14.31 -18.09
CA PRO A 646 12.02 -15.03 -16.98
C PRO A 646 13.30 -14.35 -16.47
N ASP A 647 13.62 -14.52 -15.18
CA ASP A 647 14.94 -14.12 -14.64
C ASP A 647 15.96 -15.27 -14.63
N PRO A 648 17.24 -15.01 -14.96
CA PRO A 648 17.73 -13.84 -15.69
C PRO A 648 17.33 -13.95 -17.18
N ASN A 649 17.07 -12.82 -17.83
CA ASN A 649 16.75 -12.80 -19.25
C ASN A 649 17.97 -12.39 -20.09
N ASP A 650 18.16 -13.01 -21.26
CA ASP A 650 19.05 -12.46 -22.30
C ASP A 650 18.31 -11.53 -23.29
N PHE A 651 16.99 -11.40 -23.12
CA PHE A 651 16.05 -10.58 -23.90
C PHE A 651 15.92 -10.95 -25.38
N VAL A 652 16.58 -12.01 -25.85
CA VAL A 652 16.67 -12.35 -27.28
C VAL A 652 16.51 -13.84 -27.60
N SER A 653 16.45 -14.71 -26.59
CA SER A 653 16.31 -16.16 -26.76
C SER A 653 15.31 -16.78 -25.78
N ALA A 654 14.85 -17.98 -26.14
CA ALA A 654 13.96 -18.81 -25.34
C ALA A 654 14.68 -19.57 -24.20
N ALA A 655 16.01 -19.47 -24.07
CA ALA A 655 16.81 -20.36 -23.23
C ALA A 655 16.41 -20.38 -21.73
N ASN A 656 15.75 -19.32 -21.27
CA ASN A 656 15.22 -19.21 -19.92
C ASN A 656 13.67 -19.23 -19.85
N ALA A 657 12.94 -19.33 -20.96
CA ALA A 657 11.47 -19.20 -21.01
C ALA A 657 10.71 -20.32 -20.26
N ASN A 658 11.38 -21.46 -20.01
CA ASN A 658 10.90 -22.51 -19.11
C ASN A 658 11.17 -22.23 -17.61
N LYS A 659 11.72 -21.06 -17.26
CA LYS A 659 11.86 -20.55 -15.89
C LYS A 659 10.74 -19.55 -15.59
N ASN A 660 10.47 -19.33 -14.30
CA ASN A 660 9.32 -18.54 -13.86
C ASN A 660 9.34 -17.11 -14.39
N SER A 661 8.25 -16.74 -15.08
CA SER A 661 7.83 -15.37 -15.35
C SER A 661 7.76 -14.59 -14.03
N ARG A 662 8.30 -13.37 -14.02
CA ARG A 662 8.29 -12.51 -12.82
C ARG A 662 7.59 -11.18 -13.03
N ALA A 663 7.67 -10.64 -14.24
CA ALA A 663 7.13 -9.36 -14.66
C ALA A 663 5.61 -9.41 -14.93
N ASP A 664 4.82 -8.84 -14.01
CA ASP A 664 3.40 -8.57 -14.20
C ASP A 664 3.19 -7.23 -14.94
N ARG A 665 2.22 -7.17 -15.86
CA ARG A 665 1.94 -6.03 -16.74
C ARG A 665 0.44 -5.99 -17.03
N SER A 666 -0.26 -4.96 -16.58
CA SER A 666 -1.60 -4.64 -17.09
C SER A 666 -1.50 -3.79 -18.34
N ASN A 667 -2.27 -4.15 -19.35
CA ASN A 667 -2.73 -3.25 -20.42
C ASN A 667 -4.22 -2.94 -20.26
N LEU A 668 -4.73 -2.04 -21.08
CA LEU A 668 -6.15 -1.69 -21.18
C LEU A 668 -6.59 -1.91 -22.63
N ILE A 669 -7.63 -2.72 -22.81
CA ILE A 669 -8.29 -3.04 -24.08
C ILE A 669 -9.79 -2.78 -23.91
N PHE A 670 -10.43 -2.11 -24.87
CA PHE A 670 -11.85 -1.76 -24.80
C PHE A 670 -12.77 -2.92 -25.18
N MET A 671 -13.99 -2.90 -24.66
CA MET A 671 -15.07 -3.88 -24.87
C MET A 671 -16.37 -3.14 -25.21
N ASN A 672 -17.32 -3.77 -25.92
CA ASN A 672 -18.61 -3.14 -26.15
C ASN A 672 -19.44 -3.10 -24.85
N THR A 673 -19.32 -4.15 -24.03
CA THR A 673 -20.01 -4.26 -22.74
C THR A 673 -19.12 -4.90 -21.67
N MET A 674 -19.45 -4.68 -20.39
CA MET A 674 -18.80 -5.36 -19.25
C MET A 674 -19.18 -6.85 -19.13
N ALA A 675 -20.06 -7.37 -20.00
CA ALA A 675 -20.44 -8.78 -20.03
C ALA A 675 -19.63 -9.60 -21.05
N GLU A 676 -18.84 -8.94 -21.91
CA GLU A 676 -17.97 -9.58 -22.89
C GLU A 676 -16.63 -9.97 -22.28
N ASN A 677 -16.08 -11.11 -22.73
CA ASN A 677 -14.69 -11.52 -22.44
C ASN A 677 -13.76 -11.32 -23.65
N VAL A 678 -14.28 -10.72 -24.73
CA VAL A 678 -13.56 -10.40 -25.96
C VAL A 678 -13.45 -8.88 -26.09
N PRO A 679 -12.40 -8.36 -26.77
CA PRO A 679 -12.36 -6.95 -27.12
C PRO A 679 -13.49 -6.58 -28.09
N MET A 680 -13.83 -5.30 -28.15
CA MET A 680 -14.57 -4.77 -29.29
C MET A 680 -13.77 -4.90 -30.60
N ASP A 681 -14.41 -4.79 -31.76
CA ASP A 681 -13.62 -4.48 -32.96
C ASP A 681 -12.98 -3.11 -32.76
N MET A 682 -11.73 -2.99 -33.18
CA MET A 682 -10.95 -1.73 -33.18
C MET A 682 -10.22 -1.56 -34.53
N LEU A 683 -10.42 -2.50 -35.45
CA LEU A 683 -9.69 -2.57 -36.71
C LEU A 683 -10.48 -1.93 -37.85
N GLY A 684 -11.80 -2.16 -37.92
CA GLY A 684 -12.64 -1.77 -39.07
C GLY A 684 -12.25 -2.49 -40.37
N ILE A 685 -11.50 -3.59 -40.26
CA ILE A 685 -10.98 -4.42 -41.35
C ILE A 685 -11.93 -5.60 -41.48
N THR A 686 -12.38 -5.89 -42.71
CA THR A 686 -13.19 -7.07 -43.01
C THR A 686 -12.31 -8.16 -43.64
N SER A 687 -12.76 -9.41 -43.64
CA SER A 687 -12.07 -10.53 -44.31
C SER A 687 -11.76 -10.22 -45.78
N LYS A 688 -12.63 -9.46 -46.46
CA LYS A 688 -12.43 -8.99 -47.83
C LYS A 688 -11.25 -8.01 -47.96
N ASP A 689 -11.05 -7.13 -46.98
CA ASP A 689 -9.91 -6.20 -46.98
C ASP A 689 -8.57 -6.94 -46.85
N GLU A 690 -8.57 -8.11 -46.23
CA GLU A 690 -7.40 -8.99 -46.14
C GLU A 690 -7.16 -9.76 -47.44
N GLU A 691 -8.23 -10.29 -48.06
CA GLU A 691 -8.18 -10.92 -49.40
C GLU A 691 -7.67 -9.96 -50.48
N ASP A 692 -8.06 -8.67 -50.42
CA ASP A 692 -7.60 -7.61 -51.32
C ASP A 692 -6.13 -7.16 -51.06
N GLY A 693 -5.45 -7.75 -50.07
CA GLY A 693 -4.01 -7.53 -49.84
C GLY A 693 -3.67 -6.14 -49.29
N MET A 694 -4.54 -5.57 -48.45
CA MET A 694 -4.42 -4.20 -47.96
C MET A 694 -3.09 -3.90 -47.25
N SER A 695 -2.45 -2.79 -47.63
CA SER A 695 -1.18 -2.34 -47.05
C SER A 695 -1.33 -1.95 -45.57
N PHE A 696 -0.25 -2.08 -44.78
CA PHE A 696 -0.23 -1.68 -43.37
C PHE A 696 -0.69 -0.22 -43.15
N ALA A 697 -0.26 0.70 -44.01
CA ALA A 697 -0.68 2.11 -43.91
C ALA A 697 -2.21 2.29 -44.11
N ASN A 698 -2.81 1.52 -45.03
CA ASN A 698 -4.25 1.54 -45.24
C ASN A 698 -5.01 0.85 -44.10
N LYS A 699 -4.45 -0.22 -43.53
CA LYS A 699 -4.99 -0.86 -42.30
C LYS A 699 -5.04 0.14 -41.14
N VAL A 700 -3.96 0.89 -40.90
CA VAL A 700 -3.91 1.95 -39.87
C VAL A 700 -4.94 3.05 -40.13
N LEU A 701 -5.12 3.50 -41.38
CA LEU A 701 -6.16 4.48 -41.72
C LEU A 701 -7.57 3.95 -41.42
N LYS A 702 -7.87 2.69 -41.76
CA LYS A 702 -9.15 2.06 -41.42
C LYS A 702 -9.38 1.96 -39.91
N SER A 703 -8.37 1.57 -39.13
CA SER A 703 -8.51 1.49 -37.68
C SER A 703 -8.68 2.86 -37.01
N LYS A 704 -8.12 3.93 -37.61
CA LYS A 704 -8.42 5.31 -37.21
C LYS A 704 -9.86 5.71 -37.51
N GLU A 705 -10.37 5.39 -38.71
CA GLU A 705 -11.76 5.61 -39.10
C GLU A 705 -12.74 4.83 -38.21
N ALA A 706 -12.40 3.58 -37.85
CA ALA A 706 -13.15 2.73 -36.94
C ALA A 706 -13.27 3.38 -35.55
N LEU A 707 -12.14 3.66 -34.89
CA LEU A 707 -12.13 4.25 -33.54
C LEU A 707 -12.80 5.64 -33.47
N ALA A 708 -12.73 6.45 -34.53
CA ALA A 708 -13.47 7.70 -34.61
C ALA A 708 -15.00 7.47 -34.72
N GLY A 709 -15.42 6.57 -35.63
CA GLY A 709 -16.82 6.24 -35.86
C GLY A 709 -17.50 5.49 -34.72
N GLU A 710 -16.76 4.64 -34.00
CA GLU A 710 -17.28 3.69 -33.01
C GLU A 710 -17.71 4.34 -31.71
N THR A 711 -18.81 3.85 -31.13
CA THR A 711 -19.34 4.29 -29.84
C THR A 711 -18.60 3.71 -28.62
N GLY A 712 -17.54 2.92 -28.81
CA GLY A 712 -16.89 2.12 -27.77
C GLY A 712 -15.61 2.69 -27.15
N VAL A 713 -15.09 3.83 -27.62
CA VAL A 713 -13.92 4.50 -27.03
C VAL A 713 -14.19 5.95 -26.60
N PRO A 714 -13.56 6.46 -25.51
CA PRO A 714 -13.83 7.78 -24.94
C PRO A 714 -13.13 8.95 -25.66
N CYS A 715 -12.21 8.69 -26.59
CA CYS A 715 -11.60 9.71 -27.44
C CYS A 715 -12.45 10.02 -28.67
N GLY A 716 -12.25 11.21 -29.26
CA GLY A 716 -12.94 11.65 -30.47
C GLY A 716 -12.10 11.45 -31.74
N ASP A 717 -12.52 12.12 -32.82
CA ASP A 717 -12.07 11.91 -34.19
C ASP A 717 -10.61 12.35 -34.50
N SER A 718 -9.72 12.45 -33.51
CA SER A 718 -8.31 12.84 -33.73
C SER A 718 -7.39 11.65 -33.96
N ASP A 719 -6.31 11.87 -34.73
CA ASP A 719 -5.24 10.90 -34.93
C ASP A 719 -4.68 10.36 -33.60
N ASP A 720 -4.72 11.18 -32.54
CA ASP A 720 -4.25 10.84 -31.20
C ASP A 720 -5.10 9.75 -30.53
N CYS A 721 -6.37 9.57 -30.91
CA CYS A 721 -7.23 8.54 -30.32
C CYS A 721 -6.66 7.13 -30.58
N TYR A 722 -6.32 6.83 -31.83
CA TYR A 722 -5.67 5.58 -32.21
C TYR A 722 -4.33 5.40 -31.48
N GLU A 723 -3.49 6.44 -31.43
CA GLU A 723 -2.18 6.36 -30.74
C GLU A 723 -2.34 6.12 -29.21
N HIS A 724 -3.34 6.72 -28.56
CA HIS A 724 -3.64 6.47 -27.15
C HIS A 724 -4.15 5.03 -26.93
N VAL A 725 -5.06 4.53 -27.77
CA VAL A 725 -5.55 3.14 -27.68
C VAL A 725 -4.40 2.15 -27.89
N MET A 726 -3.53 2.37 -28.88
CA MET A 726 -2.34 1.53 -29.10
C MET A 726 -1.34 1.63 -27.94
N ARG A 727 -1.15 2.82 -27.35
CA ARG A 727 -0.30 3.03 -26.16
C ARG A 727 -0.81 2.26 -24.94
N LEU A 728 -2.12 2.30 -24.70
CA LEU A 728 -2.81 1.57 -23.62
C LEU A 728 -2.79 0.05 -23.84
N ALA A 729 -2.92 -0.41 -25.09
CA ALA A 729 -2.91 -1.82 -25.46
C ALA A 729 -1.52 -2.47 -25.37
N TYR A 730 -0.48 -1.79 -25.88
CA TYR A 730 0.87 -2.36 -26.06
C TYR A 730 1.94 -1.80 -25.10
N LEU A 731 1.60 -0.84 -24.24
CA LEU A 731 2.50 -0.19 -23.27
C LEU A 731 3.77 0.43 -23.92
N ASN A 732 3.64 0.85 -25.19
CA ASN A 732 4.72 1.29 -26.08
C ASN A 732 5.83 0.26 -26.36
N GLN A 733 5.71 -1.02 -26.02
CA GLN A 733 6.82 -2.00 -26.17
C GLN A 733 7.38 -2.13 -27.61
N GLN A 734 6.59 -1.71 -28.61
CA GLN A 734 6.93 -1.74 -30.04
C GLN A 734 7.88 -0.59 -30.44
N SER A 735 7.74 0.59 -29.81
CA SER A 735 8.43 1.84 -30.14
C SER A 735 9.36 2.36 -29.03
N ASP A 736 9.20 1.86 -27.80
CA ASP A 736 10.06 2.10 -26.64
C ASP A 736 11.51 1.67 -26.97
N GLY A 737 12.40 2.66 -27.02
CA GLY A 737 13.82 2.47 -27.35
C GLY A 737 14.54 1.50 -26.42
N GLY A 738 14.08 1.33 -25.18
CA GLY A 738 14.59 0.31 -24.26
C GLY A 738 14.10 -1.09 -24.62
N SER A 739 12.81 -1.21 -24.92
CA SER A 739 12.21 -2.46 -25.42
C SER A 739 12.88 -2.94 -26.72
N LEU A 740 13.30 -2.03 -27.61
CA LEU A 740 14.01 -2.36 -28.86
C LEU A 740 15.49 -2.72 -28.62
N MET A 741 16.19 -1.95 -27.80
CA MET A 741 17.62 -2.16 -27.51
C MET A 741 17.88 -3.47 -26.76
N LEU A 742 17.05 -3.80 -25.77
CA LEU A 742 17.19 -5.05 -25.00
C LEU A 742 16.95 -6.27 -25.89
N ARG A 743 16.00 -6.18 -26.82
CA ARG A 743 15.79 -7.21 -27.86
C ARG A 743 16.90 -7.25 -28.92
N GLY A 744 17.98 -6.49 -28.77
CA GLY A 744 19.10 -6.46 -29.72
C GLY A 744 18.69 -5.99 -31.12
N ASN A 745 17.71 -5.08 -31.20
CA ASN A 745 17.04 -4.66 -32.43
C ASN A 745 16.34 -5.79 -33.22
N LYS A 746 16.01 -6.92 -32.56
CA LYS A 746 15.13 -7.94 -33.15
C LYS A 746 13.67 -7.48 -33.09
N ASN A 747 12.92 -7.82 -34.13
CA ASN A 747 11.47 -7.64 -34.18
C ASN A 747 10.76 -8.51 -33.12
N CYS A 748 9.47 -8.26 -32.91
CA CYS A 748 8.59 -9.22 -32.24
C CYS A 748 8.48 -10.48 -33.13
N LEU A 749 8.24 -11.64 -32.52
CA LEU A 749 7.86 -12.82 -33.30
C LEU A 749 6.49 -12.62 -33.95
N THR A 750 6.29 -13.16 -35.14
CA THR A 750 4.97 -13.25 -35.78
C THR A 750 4.10 -14.32 -35.10
N GLU A 751 2.81 -14.36 -35.45
CA GLU A 751 1.90 -15.40 -34.97
C GLU A 751 2.36 -16.80 -35.41
N GLU A 752 2.78 -16.96 -36.67
CA GLU A 752 3.28 -18.23 -37.19
C GLU A 752 4.60 -18.67 -36.53
N GLU A 753 5.47 -17.71 -36.20
CA GLU A 753 6.71 -17.97 -35.45
C GLU A 753 6.42 -18.37 -34.00
N LEU A 754 5.39 -17.80 -33.37
CA LEU A 754 4.95 -18.19 -32.03
C LEU A 754 4.31 -19.58 -32.06
N ASP A 755 3.43 -19.87 -33.01
CA ASP A 755 2.76 -21.16 -33.15
C ASP A 755 3.71 -22.30 -33.54
N ALA A 756 4.86 -21.99 -34.14
CA ALA A 756 5.94 -22.95 -34.31
C ALA A 756 6.55 -23.42 -32.97
N ILE A 757 6.51 -22.59 -31.91
CA ILE A 757 6.98 -22.94 -30.57
C ILE A 757 5.93 -23.82 -29.88
N LYS A 758 6.14 -25.15 -29.94
CA LYS A 758 5.19 -26.14 -29.43
C LYS A 758 5.12 -26.20 -27.90
N ASN A 759 6.21 -25.92 -27.19
CA ASN A 759 6.17 -25.80 -25.73
C ASN A 759 5.44 -24.50 -25.34
N LYS A 760 4.32 -24.63 -24.62
CA LYS A 760 3.50 -23.48 -24.21
C LYS A 760 4.29 -22.46 -23.37
N ASN A 761 5.04 -22.92 -22.37
CA ASN A 761 5.80 -22.05 -21.47
C ASN A 761 6.89 -21.29 -22.23
N GLU A 762 7.55 -21.98 -23.16
CA GLU A 762 8.55 -21.38 -24.03
C GLU A 762 7.93 -20.28 -24.90
N ARG A 763 6.77 -20.54 -25.53
CA ARG A 763 6.01 -19.59 -26.36
C ARG A 763 5.56 -18.37 -25.56
N GLU A 764 4.96 -18.59 -24.39
CA GLU A 764 4.33 -17.54 -23.58
C GLU A 764 5.33 -16.65 -22.85
N ASN A 765 6.48 -17.19 -22.45
CA ASN A 765 7.53 -16.43 -21.76
C ASN A 765 8.66 -16.02 -22.69
N HIS A 766 8.53 -16.28 -24.01
CA HIS A 766 9.53 -15.87 -25.00
C HIS A 766 9.74 -14.35 -24.94
N PRO A 767 10.98 -13.83 -24.80
CA PRO A 767 11.21 -12.38 -24.67
C PRO A 767 10.70 -11.54 -25.86
N LEU A 768 10.62 -12.15 -27.04
CA LEU A 768 10.11 -11.53 -28.26
C LEU A 768 8.59 -11.76 -28.49
N ASN A 769 7.88 -12.43 -27.58
CA ASN A 769 6.42 -12.54 -27.62
C ASN A 769 5.79 -11.22 -27.12
N CYS A 770 5.61 -10.28 -28.05
CA CYS A 770 5.02 -8.99 -27.77
C CYS A 770 3.50 -9.06 -27.51
N ALA A 771 2.81 -10.12 -27.95
CA ALA A 771 1.38 -10.32 -27.65
C ALA A 771 1.15 -10.53 -26.14
N LYS A 772 2.04 -11.25 -25.45
CA LYS A 772 2.07 -11.33 -23.98
C LYS A 772 2.85 -10.16 -23.32
N LEU A 773 3.06 -9.05 -24.01
CA LEU A 773 3.79 -7.85 -23.55
C LEU A 773 5.22 -8.13 -23.03
N ASN A 774 5.85 -9.25 -23.41
CA ASN A 774 7.12 -9.69 -22.81
C ASN A 774 8.30 -8.77 -23.16
N ALA A 775 8.17 -8.04 -24.26
CA ALA A 775 9.18 -7.09 -24.69
C ALA A 775 9.21 -5.82 -23.83
N LYS A 776 8.25 -5.59 -22.91
CA LYS A 776 8.21 -4.41 -22.04
C LYS A 776 9.10 -4.58 -20.80
N PRO A 777 10.31 -4.00 -20.76
CA PRO A 777 11.31 -4.30 -19.74
C PRO A 777 10.96 -3.73 -18.37
N PHE A 778 10.31 -2.56 -18.32
CA PHE A 778 9.93 -1.90 -17.06
C PHE A 778 8.49 -2.21 -16.66
N PRO A 779 8.22 -2.39 -15.36
CA PRO A 779 6.87 -2.49 -14.80
C PRO A 779 6.11 -1.17 -14.86
N TYR A 780 6.82 -0.04 -14.89
CA TYR A 780 6.23 1.28 -14.97
C TYR A 780 5.66 1.54 -16.37
N PHE A 781 4.41 2.01 -16.40
CA PHE A 781 3.73 2.50 -17.59
C PHE A 781 3.05 3.83 -17.28
N ASP A 782 3.19 4.73 -18.25
CA ASP A 782 2.49 6.01 -18.30
C ASP A 782 1.76 6.12 -19.63
N GLY A 783 0.43 6.18 -19.57
CA GLY A 783 -0.45 6.40 -20.71
C GLY A 783 -0.48 7.85 -21.18
N GLY A 784 0.02 8.79 -20.37
CA GLY A 784 -0.30 10.21 -20.50
C GLY A 784 -1.67 10.55 -19.90
N VAL A 785 -1.99 11.84 -19.89
CA VAL A 785 -3.33 12.30 -19.47
C VAL A 785 -4.26 12.36 -20.68
N MET A 786 -5.27 11.52 -20.68
CA MET A 786 -6.29 11.45 -21.72
C MET A 786 -7.43 12.42 -21.41
N LYS A 787 -7.86 13.21 -22.41
CA LYS A 787 -9.15 13.92 -22.33
C LYS A 787 -10.27 13.02 -22.85
N ALA A 788 -11.33 12.84 -22.06
CA ALA A 788 -12.55 12.24 -22.57
C ALA A 788 -13.28 13.24 -23.47
N GLN A 789 -13.53 12.89 -24.73
CA GLN A 789 -14.12 13.79 -25.74
C GLN A 789 -15.53 13.35 -26.16
N LYS A 790 -15.87 12.06 -25.99
CA LYS A 790 -17.14 11.45 -26.40
C LYS A 790 -17.95 11.06 -25.16
N GLY A 791 -19.20 11.49 -25.07
CA GLY A 791 -20.11 11.05 -24.01
C GLY A 791 -20.54 9.60 -24.21
N GLY A 792 -20.68 8.83 -23.11
CA GLY A 792 -21.02 7.40 -23.16
C GLY A 792 -20.44 6.59 -22.00
N LYS A 793 -20.63 5.26 -22.07
CA LYS A 793 -20.08 4.29 -21.10
C LYS A 793 -19.10 3.37 -21.83
N PHE A 794 -17.85 3.37 -21.37
CA PHE A 794 -16.73 2.71 -22.04
C PHE A 794 -16.16 1.63 -21.13
N ALA A 795 -16.42 0.38 -21.47
CA ALA A 795 -15.94 -0.79 -20.76
C ALA A 795 -14.53 -1.17 -21.24
N TYR A 796 -13.66 -1.61 -20.33
CA TYR A 796 -12.32 -2.04 -20.66
C TYR A 796 -11.82 -3.15 -19.71
N PHE A 797 -10.83 -3.90 -20.17
CA PHE A 797 -10.21 -4.99 -19.41
C PHE A 797 -8.72 -5.08 -19.67
N SER A 798 -8.02 -5.83 -18.80
CA SER A 798 -6.66 -6.25 -19.08
C SER A 798 -6.61 -7.65 -19.67
N SER A 799 -6.25 -7.75 -20.96
CA SER A 799 -6.00 -9.03 -21.66
C SER A 799 -4.91 -9.92 -21.03
N ARG A 800 -4.20 -9.41 -20.03
CA ARG A 800 -3.18 -10.14 -19.26
C ARG A 800 -3.71 -10.76 -17.97
N ASN A 801 -4.76 -10.18 -17.39
CA ASN A 801 -5.17 -10.49 -16.02
C ASN A 801 -6.66 -10.83 -15.88
N ASN A 802 -7.52 -10.51 -16.85
CA ASN A 802 -8.86 -11.09 -16.95
C ASN A 802 -8.75 -12.59 -17.29
N ASN A 803 -9.47 -13.45 -16.56
CA ASN A 803 -9.58 -14.88 -16.82
C ASN A 803 -10.82 -15.48 -16.12
N PHE A 804 -11.73 -16.01 -16.94
CA PHE A 804 -13.05 -16.57 -16.59
C PHE A 804 -13.06 -17.56 -15.41
N SER A 805 -11.93 -18.21 -15.08
CA SER A 805 -11.88 -19.16 -13.96
C SER A 805 -11.99 -18.52 -12.57
N ASN A 806 -11.38 -17.34 -12.35
CA ASN A 806 -11.26 -16.69 -11.03
C ASN A 806 -10.52 -15.33 -11.03
N ARG A 807 -10.39 -14.61 -12.15
CA ARG A 807 -9.70 -13.30 -12.15
C ARG A 807 -10.45 -12.32 -13.03
N ASP A 808 -10.76 -11.16 -12.47
CA ASP A 808 -11.42 -10.06 -13.18
C ASP A 808 -10.57 -8.79 -12.99
N GLN A 809 -9.98 -8.31 -14.08
CA GLN A 809 -9.39 -6.97 -14.14
C GLN A 809 -10.11 -6.20 -15.24
N THR A 810 -11.32 -5.74 -14.92
CA THR A 810 -12.18 -4.89 -15.76
C THR A 810 -12.38 -3.52 -15.12
N GLY A 811 -12.83 -2.56 -15.93
CA GLY A 811 -13.22 -1.24 -15.45
C GLY A 811 -14.13 -0.53 -16.43
N ILE A 812 -14.84 0.48 -15.94
CA ILE A 812 -15.78 1.28 -16.72
C ILE A 812 -15.52 2.77 -16.52
N LEU A 813 -15.34 3.47 -17.64
CA LEU A 813 -15.30 4.93 -17.70
C LEU A 813 -16.65 5.41 -18.23
N CYS A 814 -17.40 6.15 -17.41
CA CYS A 814 -18.58 6.88 -17.86
C CYS A 814 -18.20 8.34 -18.14
N VAL A 815 -18.63 8.87 -19.28
CA VAL A 815 -18.35 10.24 -19.69
C VAL A 815 -19.66 10.98 -19.88
N ARG A 816 -19.89 12.02 -19.08
CA ARG A 816 -21.05 12.88 -19.16
C ARG A 816 -20.98 13.76 -20.41
N GLY A 817 -22.08 13.85 -21.13
CA GLY A 817 -22.20 14.54 -22.42
C GLY A 817 -22.93 13.69 -23.45
N ASP A 818 -23.30 14.30 -24.58
CA ASP A 818 -23.96 13.63 -25.73
C ASP A 818 -25.25 12.86 -25.39
N GLY A 819 -25.90 13.23 -24.27
CA GLY A 819 -27.11 12.60 -23.75
C GLY A 819 -26.86 11.60 -22.62
N GLU A 820 -25.60 11.24 -22.35
CA GLU A 820 -25.22 10.45 -21.16
C GLU A 820 -25.07 11.37 -19.94
N THR A 821 -25.76 11.02 -18.85
CA THR A 821 -25.76 11.75 -17.57
C THR A 821 -24.81 11.11 -16.55
N CYS A 822 -24.38 9.88 -16.80
CA CYS A 822 -23.75 9.00 -15.81
C CYS A 822 -24.56 8.85 -14.52
N GLU A 823 -25.88 9.02 -14.60
CA GLU A 823 -26.77 8.68 -13.50
C GLU A 823 -26.66 7.17 -13.21
N ASN A 824 -26.55 6.85 -11.92
CA ASN A 824 -26.86 5.51 -11.45
C ASN A 824 -28.31 5.21 -11.86
N ASP A 825 -28.55 4.02 -12.41
CA ASP A 825 -29.91 3.58 -12.76
C ASP A 825 -30.79 3.44 -11.50
N GLU A 826 -32.09 3.13 -11.67
CA GLU A 826 -32.99 2.88 -10.52
C GLU A 826 -32.55 1.67 -9.67
N SER A 827 -31.56 0.87 -10.11
CA SER A 827 -30.88 -0.14 -9.30
C SER A 827 -29.64 0.37 -8.55
N GLY A 828 -29.30 1.67 -8.66
CA GLY A 828 -28.27 2.35 -7.86
C GLY A 828 -26.82 2.01 -8.24
N VAL A 829 -26.60 1.36 -9.38
CA VAL A 829 -25.40 0.54 -9.58
C VAL A 829 -24.74 0.82 -10.93
N LEU A 830 -23.70 1.67 -10.92
CA LEU A 830 -22.48 1.33 -11.63
C LEU A 830 -21.75 0.27 -10.78
N GLN A 831 -22.16 -0.99 -11.00
CA GLN A 831 -21.54 -2.31 -10.76
C GLN A 831 -20.93 -2.83 -9.41
N ASP A 832 -21.17 -2.32 -8.18
CA ASP A 832 -20.81 -3.15 -6.97
C ASP A 832 -21.82 -4.31 -6.76
N GLU A 833 -23.12 -4.13 -7.01
CA GLU A 833 -24.03 -5.27 -7.06
C GLU A 833 -23.88 -6.02 -8.39
N ASN A 834 -23.93 -7.36 -8.31
CA ASN A 834 -23.70 -8.27 -9.42
C ASN A 834 -24.79 -8.14 -10.51
N GLN A 835 -24.52 -7.30 -11.52
CA GLN A 835 -25.50 -6.91 -12.55
C GLN A 835 -25.85 -7.98 -13.60
N HIS A 836 -25.59 -9.27 -13.36
CA HIS A 836 -26.20 -10.35 -14.13
C HIS A 836 -27.75 -10.43 -14.00
N ILE A 837 -28.40 -9.50 -13.27
CA ILE A 837 -29.86 -9.44 -13.09
C ILE A 837 -30.46 -8.04 -13.38
N SER A 838 -29.68 -6.98 -13.65
CA SER A 838 -30.27 -5.64 -13.96
C SER A 838 -30.64 -5.49 -15.45
N THR A 839 -31.93 -5.58 -15.74
CA THR A 839 -32.49 -5.53 -17.11
C THR A 839 -32.50 -4.14 -17.77
N ALA A 840 -31.95 -3.10 -17.13
CA ALA A 840 -32.18 -1.70 -17.52
C ALA A 840 -31.29 -1.18 -18.67
N THR A 841 -30.05 -1.66 -18.80
CA THR A 841 -29.15 -1.26 -19.92
C THR A 841 -29.36 -2.12 -21.19
N ILE A 842 -30.34 -3.02 -21.17
CA ILE A 842 -30.78 -3.83 -22.32
C ILE A 842 -31.63 -2.98 -23.28
N ARG A 843 -31.01 -2.02 -23.97
CA ARG A 843 -31.62 -1.36 -25.13
C ARG A 843 -31.63 -2.34 -26.30
N SER A 844 -32.81 -2.90 -26.54
CA SER A 844 -33.06 -4.15 -27.29
C SER A 844 -32.68 -5.39 -26.50
N LYS A 845 -33.64 -6.34 -26.42
CA LYS A 845 -33.47 -7.62 -25.75
C LYS A 845 -32.23 -8.33 -26.33
N SER A 846 -31.31 -8.76 -25.48
CA SER A 846 -30.44 -9.88 -25.85
C SER A 846 -31.32 -11.12 -26.04
N TYR A 847 -31.73 -11.37 -27.28
CA TYR A 847 -32.16 -12.67 -27.73
C TYR A 847 -30.89 -13.49 -27.98
N CYS A 848 -30.30 -13.97 -26.89
CA CYS A 848 -29.53 -15.22 -26.75
C CYS A 848 -28.64 -15.14 -25.51
N ASN A 849 -29.05 -15.83 -24.44
CA ASN A 849 -28.19 -16.09 -23.28
C ASN A 849 -27.36 -17.37 -23.48
N ASP A 850 -26.97 -17.63 -24.74
CA ASP A 850 -26.14 -18.75 -25.23
C ASP A 850 -25.42 -18.40 -26.55
N GLU A 851 -25.64 -17.21 -27.14
CA GLU A 851 -24.97 -16.78 -28.38
C GLU A 851 -24.42 -15.37 -28.24
N ALA A 852 -23.10 -15.24 -28.14
CA ALA A 852 -22.40 -13.96 -28.18
C ALA A 852 -22.17 -13.54 -29.65
N SER A 853 -23.25 -13.39 -30.41
CA SER A 853 -23.23 -12.90 -31.80
C SER A 853 -24.61 -12.66 -32.40
N ASP A 854 -24.73 -11.58 -33.18
CA ASP A 854 -25.52 -11.63 -34.41
C ASP A 854 -24.66 -12.36 -35.45
N TYR A 855 -25.22 -13.33 -36.18
CA TYR A 855 -24.54 -14.12 -37.22
C TYR A 855 -23.91 -13.26 -38.35
N THR A 856 -24.25 -11.97 -38.43
CA THR A 856 -23.67 -10.97 -39.34
C THR A 856 -22.70 -9.99 -38.68
N MET A 857 -22.54 -10.02 -37.34
CA MET A 857 -21.75 -9.06 -36.55
C MET A 857 -20.74 -9.71 -35.58
N GLY A 858 -20.38 -10.98 -35.77
CA GLY A 858 -19.23 -11.56 -35.07
C GLY A 858 -17.99 -10.72 -35.35
N ASN A 859 -17.35 -10.20 -34.30
CA ASN A 859 -16.19 -9.33 -34.46
C ASN A 859 -14.93 -10.12 -34.87
N ASN A 860 -13.92 -9.41 -35.34
CA ASN A 860 -12.64 -9.98 -35.80
C ASN A 860 -11.88 -10.80 -34.72
N PHE A 861 -12.33 -10.79 -33.46
CA PHE A 861 -11.67 -11.40 -32.32
C PHE A 861 -12.40 -12.64 -31.77
N GLY A 862 -13.38 -13.17 -32.50
CA GLY A 862 -13.73 -14.60 -32.42
C GLY A 862 -14.89 -14.99 -31.49
N ALA A 863 -15.64 -14.03 -30.95
CA ALA A 863 -17.00 -14.32 -30.48
C ALA A 863 -17.93 -14.45 -31.70
N ALA A 864 -17.95 -15.64 -32.28
CA ALA A 864 -18.86 -16.04 -33.36
C ALA A 864 -19.46 -17.42 -33.02
N SER A 865 -20.20 -17.48 -31.92
CA SER A 865 -21.11 -18.59 -31.68
C SER A 865 -22.43 -18.28 -32.40
N CYS A 866 -22.71 -19.08 -33.42
CA CYS A 866 -24.00 -19.27 -34.11
C CYS A 866 -23.69 -20.18 -35.30
N ILE A 867 -23.68 -21.49 -35.07
CA ILE A 867 -23.71 -22.46 -36.17
C ILE A 867 -25.05 -22.27 -36.88
N GLU A 868 -25.10 -22.39 -38.22
CA GLU A 868 -26.39 -22.42 -38.93
C GLU A 868 -27.29 -23.49 -38.29
N LEU A 869 -28.47 -23.07 -37.80
CA LEU A 869 -29.43 -23.94 -37.12
C LEU A 869 -30.00 -24.98 -38.10
N ASP A 870 -29.31 -26.10 -38.23
CA ASP A 870 -29.90 -27.35 -38.71
C ASP A 870 -30.93 -27.81 -37.66
N GLU A 871 -32.22 -27.74 -37.99
CA GLU A 871 -33.32 -28.11 -37.10
C GLU A 871 -33.21 -29.57 -36.58
N THR A 872 -32.38 -30.42 -37.20
CA THR A 872 -32.11 -31.78 -36.71
C THR A 872 -31.27 -31.82 -35.43
N LEU A 873 -30.46 -30.79 -35.13
CA LEU A 873 -29.70 -30.68 -33.88
C LEU A 873 -30.61 -30.55 -32.64
N LEU A 874 -31.80 -29.96 -32.79
CA LEU A 874 -32.81 -29.83 -31.73
C LEU A 874 -33.52 -31.16 -31.40
N LEU A 875 -33.36 -32.19 -32.24
CA LEU A 875 -33.91 -33.53 -32.02
C LEU A 875 -32.92 -34.50 -31.36
N THR A 876 -31.65 -34.10 -31.24
CA THR A 876 -30.62 -34.81 -30.47
C THR A 876 -30.52 -34.27 -29.05
N GLU A 877 -30.24 -35.14 -28.08
CA GLU A 877 -30.02 -34.75 -26.69
C GLU A 877 -28.85 -33.76 -26.61
N THR A 878 -29.12 -32.53 -26.19
CA THR A 878 -28.12 -31.48 -26.05
C THR A 878 -27.16 -31.85 -24.93
N GLN A 879 -26.04 -32.49 -25.27
CA GLN A 879 -24.91 -32.58 -24.37
C GLN A 879 -24.29 -31.20 -24.29
N ALA A 880 -24.76 -30.40 -23.33
CA ALA A 880 -24.11 -29.17 -22.95
C ALA A 880 -22.63 -29.47 -22.74
N SER A 881 -21.78 -28.90 -23.58
CA SER A 881 -20.34 -29.01 -23.41
C SER A 881 -19.95 -28.18 -22.20
N THR A 882 -20.09 -28.76 -21.01
CA THR A 882 -19.24 -28.38 -19.89
C THR A 882 -17.81 -28.62 -20.35
N GLN A 883 -17.17 -27.56 -20.84
CA GLN A 883 -15.72 -27.50 -20.95
C GLN A 883 -15.17 -27.43 -19.53
N ALA A 884 -15.24 -28.56 -18.81
CA ALA A 884 -14.22 -28.88 -17.84
C ALA A 884 -12.88 -28.86 -18.57
N ASP A 885 -11.85 -28.26 -17.96
CA ASP A 885 -10.48 -28.09 -18.50
C ASP A 885 -10.17 -29.13 -19.57
N ASN A 886 -10.24 -28.74 -20.85
CA ASN A 886 -10.34 -29.68 -21.96
C ASN A 886 -8.96 -30.21 -22.38
N ASP A 887 -8.28 -30.83 -21.42
CA ASP A 887 -6.97 -31.51 -21.49
C ASP A 887 -6.82 -32.54 -22.64
N LYS A 888 -7.91 -32.82 -23.35
CA LYS A 888 -7.98 -33.73 -24.51
C LYS A 888 -7.98 -33.05 -25.88
N ILE A 889 -8.17 -31.73 -25.94
CA ILE A 889 -7.99 -30.89 -27.14
C ILE A 889 -6.99 -29.74 -26.86
N GLY A 890 -6.72 -29.45 -25.59
CA GLY A 890 -5.81 -28.41 -25.13
C GLY A 890 -4.36 -28.57 -25.61
N ASP A 891 -3.64 -27.47 -25.48
CA ASP A 891 -2.23 -27.22 -25.80
C ASP A 891 -1.21 -28.01 -24.94
N GLY A 892 -1.60 -29.21 -24.52
CA GLY A 892 -0.89 -30.05 -23.55
C GLY A 892 0.54 -30.38 -23.98
N ASN A 893 1.50 -29.90 -23.18
CA ASN A 893 2.85 -30.43 -23.18
C ASN A 893 2.82 -31.94 -22.92
N GLU A 894 3.77 -32.68 -23.52
CA GLU A 894 3.98 -34.11 -23.27
C GLU A 894 4.35 -34.41 -21.79
N GLU A 895 4.84 -33.40 -21.06
CA GLU A 895 4.99 -33.42 -19.60
C GLU A 895 4.31 -32.19 -18.95
N PRO A 896 3.49 -32.37 -17.89
CA PRO A 896 2.88 -31.26 -17.17
C PRO A 896 3.95 -30.44 -16.42
N CYS A 897 3.72 -29.12 -16.30
CA CYS A 897 4.60 -28.20 -15.59
C CYS A 897 4.96 -28.72 -14.19
N ASP A 898 6.25 -28.58 -13.80
CA ASP A 898 6.83 -28.96 -12.49
C ASP A 898 5.79 -29.04 -11.38
N THR A 899 5.30 -30.26 -11.11
CA THR A 899 4.43 -30.48 -9.95
C THR A 899 5.17 -30.01 -8.70
N ILE A 900 4.45 -29.38 -7.76
CA ILE A 900 4.98 -29.23 -6.40
C ILE A 900 4.97 -30.63 -5.78
N ILE A 901 6.04 -31.37 -6.04
CA ILE A 901 6.29 -32.68 -5.48
C ILE A 901 6.53 -32.46 -3.98
N PHE A 902 5.47 -32.56 -3.19
CA PHE A 902 5.61 -33.21 -1.88
C PHE A 902 6.39 -34.50 -2.17
N PHE A 903 7.58 -34.64 -1.55
CA PHE A 903 8.71 -35.53 -1.88
C PHE A 903 8.41 -37.04 -2.12
N PHE A 904 7.15 -37.45 -2.15
CA PHE A 904 6.65 -38.82 -2.14
C PHE A 904 5.94 -39.25 -3.44
N GLN A 905 5.63 -38.34 -4.39
CA GLN A 905 4.95 -38.77 -5.62
C GLN A 905 5.85 -39.60 -6.57
N GLN A 906 7.10 -39.19 -6.77
CA GLN A 906 8.05 -39.90 -7.66
C GLN A 906 8.74 -41.14 -7.06
N ALA A 907 8.61 -41.39 -5.75
CA ALA A 907 9.21 -42.57 -5.11
C ALA A 907 8.64 -43.88 -5.70
N THR A 908 9.46 -44.91 -5.86
CA THR A 908 8.99 -46.22 -6.37
C THR A 908 8.02 -46.88 -5.39
N LEU A 909 7.32 -47.94 -5.83
CA LEU A 909 6.43 -48.68 -4.94
C LEU A 909 7.23 -49.30 -3.76
N GLU A 910 8.45 -49.78 -4.00
CA GLU A 910 9.33 -50.30 -2.96
C GLU A 910 9.75 -49.21 -1.95
N GLU A 911 10.07 -48.00 -2.42
CA GLU A 911 10.45 -46.88 -1.54
C GLU A 911 9.26 -46.39 -0.70
N LYS A 912 8.06 -46.30 -1.29
CA LYS A 912 6.81 -45.97 -0.59
C LYS A 912 6.49 -47.01 0.50
N ILE A 913 6.65 -48.29 0.19
CA ILE A 913 6.49 -49.39 1.17
C ILE A 913 7.57 -49.32 2.26
N GLY A 914 8.83 -49.09 1.88
CA GLY A 914 9.96 -48.96 2.82
C GLY A 914 9.77 -47.82 3.82
N LEU A 915 9.30 -46.66 3.35
CA LEU A 915 9.00 -45.51 4.20
C LEU A 915 7.78 -45.76 5.11
N ALA A 916 6.72 -46.39 4.59
CA ALA A 916 5.55 -46.75 5.38
C ALA A 916 5.93 -47.72 6.53
N ILE A 917 6.81 -48.69 6.24
CA ILE A 917 7.37 -49.61 7.26
C ILE A 917 8.24 -48.85 8.27
N ALA A 918 9.10 -47.93 7.81
CA ALA A 918 9.93 -47.12 8.72
C ALA A 918 9.09 -46.24 9.66
N LEU A 919 8.07 -45.57 9.14
CA LEU A 919 7.13 -44.76 9.93
C LEU A 919 6.30 -45.61 10.90
N LEU A 920 5.90 -46.82 10.50
CA LEU A 920 5.26 -47.79 11.40
C LEU A 920 6.19 -48.15 12.58
N PHE A 921 7.47 -48.43 12.32
CA PHE A 921 8.44 -48.74 13.37
C PHE A 921 8.74 -47.52 14.27
N VAL A 922 8.79 -46.30 13.74
CA VAL A 922 8.90 -45.08 14.55
C VAL A 922 7.66 -44.86 15.42
N GLY A 923 6.46 -45.07 14.87
CA GLY A 923 5.20 -45.00 15.63
C GLY A 923 5.13 -46.04 16.75
N MET A 924 5.45 -47.29 16.44
CA MET A 924 5.53 -48.38 17.43
C MET A 924 6.59 -48.14 18.50
N GLY A 925 7.78 -47.68 18.11
CA GLY A 925 8.87 -47.32 19.03
C GLY A 925 8.49 -46.16 19.95
N SER A 926 7.80 -45.15 19.43
CA SER A 926 7.27 -44.02 20.20
C SER A 926 6.18 -44.46 21.19
N ALA A 927 5.25 -45.31 20.75
CA ALA A 927 4.20 -45.86 21.60
C ALA A 927 4.76 -46.76 22.71
N TRP A 928 5.73 -47.64 22.40
CA TRP A 928 6.42 -48.46 23.39
C TRP A 928 7.29 -47.63 24.34
N GLY A 929 8.00 -46.61 23.84
CA GLY A 929 8.77 -45.68 24.64
C GLY A 929 7.88 -44.92 25.64
N GLY A 930 6.75 -44.39 25.16
CA GLY A 930 5.72 -43.74 25.99
C GLY A 930 5.12 -44.69 27.02
N TYR A 931 4.73 -45.91 26.62
CA TYR A 931 4.17 -46.92 27.53
C TYR A 931 5.17 -47.39 28.60
N TYR A 932 6.44 -47.59 28.22
CA TYR A 932 7.52 -47.92 29.14
C TYR A 932 7.81 -46.77 30.12
N ALA A 933 7.90 -45.53 29.62
CA ALA A 933 8.08 -44.35 30.45
C ALA A 933 6.91 -44.14 31.43
N TYR A 934 5.67 -44.29 30.97
CA TYR A 934 4.46 -44.22 31.79
C TYR A 934 4.46 -45.28 32.91
N ASN A 935 4.73 -46.54 32.57
CA ASN A 935 4.80 -47.62 33.56
C ASN A 935 5.96 -47.43 34.55
N ARG A 936 7.11 -46.91 34.11
CA ARG A 936 8.26 -46.63 34.98
C ARG A 936 8.01 -45.42 35.89
N TYR A 937 7.28 -44.41 35.41
CA TYR A 937 6.76 -43.31 36.22
C TYR A 937 5.78 -43.80 37.29
N GLN A 938 4.78 -44.60 36.89
CA GLN A 938 3.80 -45.21 37.81
C GLN A 938 4.47 -46.11 38.86
N ALA A 939 5.48 -46.90 38.48
CA ALA A 939 6.23 -47.76 39.40
C ALA A 939 6.99 -46.96 40.47
N ASN A 940 7.60 -45.82 40.08
CA ASN A 940 8.29 -44.92 41.00
C ASN A 940 7.31 -44.13 41.89
N ALA A 941 6.19 -43.65 41.34
CA ALA A 941 5.16 -42.93 42.10
C ALA A 941 4.55 -43.79 43.21
N ASN A 942 4.34 -45.09 42.96
CA ASN A 942 3.67 -46.01 43.88
C ASN A 942 4.62 -46.79 44.84
N LYS A 943 5.89 -46.37 44.97
CA LYS A 943 6.89 -46.91 45.93
C LYS A 943 6.89 -48.45 46.06
N GLY A 944 6.84 -49.17 44.93
CA GLY A 944 7.02 -50.62 44.90
C GLY A 944 5.84 -51.48 45.38
N LYS A 945 4.64 -50.93 45.65
CA LYS A 945 3.45 -51.76 45.88
C LYS A 945 2.98 -52.39 44.56
N ARG A 946 3.25 -53.69 44.37
CA ARG A 946 2.73 -54.48 43.24
C ARG A 946 1.20 -54.45 43.25
N PHE A 947 0.59 -54.07 42.11
CA PHE A 947 -0.85 -54.18 41.92
C PHE A 947 -1.30 -55.64 42.06
N ALA A 948 -2.17 -55.92 43.03
CA ALA A 948 -2.93 -57.16 43.05
C ALA A 948 -3.91 -57.11 41.87
N GLY A 949 -3.79 -58.07 40.95
CA GLY A 949 -4.49 -58.00 39.66
C GLY A 949 -6.01 -58.15 39.79
N ASN A 950 -6.75 -57.13 39.33
CA ASN A 950 -8.17 -57.27 39.04
C ASN A 950 -8.32 -58.08 37.73
N LYS A 951 -8.77 -59.34 37.84
CA LYS A 951 -8.83 -60.29 36.71
C LYS A 951 -10.11 -60.17 35.85
N ASN A 952 -10.93 -59.14 36.06
CA ASN A 952 -12.30 -59.06 35.51
C ASN A 952 -12.40 -58.74 34.01
N TRP A 953 -11.30 -58.66 33.26
CA TRP A 953 -11.34 -58.42 31.80
C TRP A 953 -11.30 -59.69 30.93
N LYS A 954 -11.15 -60.89 31.53
CA LYS A 954 -11.25 -62.17 30.81
C LYS A 954 -12.62 -62.82 31.05
N GLY A 955 -13.66 -62.32 30.39
CA GLY A 955 -15.03 -62.80 30.65
C GLY A 955 -16.18 -62.23 29.81
N ALA A 956 -15.98 -61.91 28.53
CA ALA A 956 -17.09 -61.70 27.59
C ALA A 956 -16.86 -62.57 26.35
N LYS A 957 -17.84 -63.42 26.01
CA LYS A 957 -17.78 -64.30 24.82
C LYS A 957 -18.22 -63.52 23.59
N ALA A 958 -17.58 -63.79 22.46
CA ALA A 958 -18.04 -63.30 21.16
C ALA A 958 -19.27 -64.08 20.69
N THR A 959 -20.43 -63.43 20.74
CA THR A 959 -21.66 -63.70 19.98
C THR A 959 -22.54 -62.46 20.07
N GLU A 960 -23.23 -62.11 19.00
CA GLU A 960 -24.17 -60.97 18.86
C GLU A 960 -23.54 -59.57 18.79
N MET A 961 -23.22 -59.15 17.55
CA MET A 961 -23.54 -57.82 17.01
C MET A 961 -23.60 -57.92 15.49
N ILE A 962 -24.84 -57.93 14.97
CA ILE A 962 -25.21 -57.27 13.72
C ILE A 962 -25.49 -55.80 14.10
#